data_AF-A0A7G8EQY0-F1
#
_entry.id   AF-A0A7G8EQY0-F1
#
_cell.length_a   1.000
_cell.length_b   1.000
_cell.length_c   1.000
_cell.angle_alpha   90.00
_cell.angle_beta   90.00
_cell.angle_gamma   90.00
#
_symmetry.space_group_name_H-M   'P 1'
#
loop_
_entity.id
_entity.type
_entity.pdbx_description
1 polymer ?
#
loop_
_entity_poly.entity_id
_entity_poly.type
_entity_poly.pdbx_seq_one_letter_code
_entity_poly.pdbx_strand_id
1 'polypeptide(L)'
;MVVRLNSAGIHEYLMHQGLCDSTDVVEDVQQLLGKNLNLLVQIRQHDAPPSSASQLLIKQAPIGRTELPSQDFEEEWRIHQLLACHEQLLPLQALLPQGLKFDADNAIQIFRYLGPYSDLGDFYDDAEQFSAKIPVAIGSALATLHQATFQRQDYHLELDPESAGHEAEPPDFRDELENLTPEIFRQISIDGLKFYRLYNRSKELSKAIAELEHDYEPCCLVHHDLKFRNILLHDDWFRWQPPPCLPAAVEALCLPDAQGLVRLIDWEQWAWGDPAFDVGALVAEYLRLWLKSLVLSRDVDLAVALQLAAVPLDRLQPSLSAFMQAYLAQFPGILAAFPDFPARVLRFAGLGLIGAIQDRLHYRESCGNLEIAMLQVARSLLCNPEAAMVTVFGRSHVSPDDFQPPGPEPDLEPDRGGIGSTCSAAPSPLDTLELQAEVPQPHWLQHGSGQEALADLINHVRIEPPLICHPAYADLDLVHPGEPVSTGVDQRQQRLSKLPEQLRQAYVVGQVRNYLHDIYFSGEQERKIAGPAVTKEFKNDAVSGLNVDYFHRIQLANGGTGFLDSDWMVIGWDEHRAQVEKDGLRLWVDPNIDLVLQDGLKAGRGSAEAAPAAVGTMVVLRLPNAVLTEESYSAIGNAGEPALDQAGISIYFNISAEGALVLMDVLTKALNQQDFPFALTILTDPESYSRYNSATLMIEAAHYEAVRALLCQHLARLQPHLSHPIPLFTWPLAPGIGLAESPQGQDDFGLGRCQILAKALILADASPQSRRQAIQDKFAERKLNWQRPHLNPGSDSHYPPL
;
A
#
# COMPACT_ATOMS: atom_id res chain seq x y z
N MET A 1 -7.67 15.18 27.95
CA MET A 1 -6.98 15.50 26.68
C MET A 1 -6.05 14.35 26.43
N VAL A 2 -6.23 13.63 25.33
CA VAL A 2 -5.42 12.45 25.00
C VAL A 2 -3.97 12.86 24.81
N VAL A 3 -3.04 12.14 25.42
CA VAL A 3 -1.61 12.35 25.24
C VAL A 3 -1.22 11.87 23.83
N ARG A 4 -0.68 12.76 22.98
CA ARG A 4 -0.06 12.36 21.71
C ARG A 4 1.41 12.01 21.95
N LEU A 5 1.78 10.74 21.77
CA LEU A 5 3.17 10.33 21.91
C LEU A 5 4.05 10.98 20.84
N ASN A 6 5.24 11.35 21.27
CA ASN A 6 6.36 11.74 20.41
C ASN A 6 7.66 11.24 21.05
N SER A 7 8.73 11.18 20.27
CA SER A 7 10.02 10.67 20.75
C SER A 7 10.62 11.48 21.91
N ALA A 8 10.30 12.78 22.05
CA ALA A 8 10.84 13.63 23.11
C ALA A 8 10.16 13.46 24.47
N GLY A 9 8.86 13.10 24.50
CA GLY A 9 8.05 12.96 25.71
C GLY A 9 8.02 11.55 26.30
N ILE A 10 8.64 10.56 25.64
CA ILE A 10 8.45 9.15 25.99
C ILE A 10 9.01 8.77 27.37
N HIS A 11 10.11 9.38 27.79
CA HIS A 11 10.71 9.13 29.08
C HIS A 11 9.81 9.58 30.24
N GLU A 12 9.24 10.79 30.13
CA GLU A 12 8.29 11.32 31.11
C GLU A 12 7.05 10.43 31.22
N TYR A 13 6.53 9.98 30.08
CA TYR A 13 5.39 9.07 30.03
C TYR A 13 5.70 7.73 30.74
N LEU A 14 6.82 7.08 30.45
CA LEU A 14 7.20 5.80 31.06
C LEU A 14 7.39 5.88 32.59
N MET A 15 7.94 7.00 33.09
CA MET A 15 8.04 7.25 34.53
C MET A 15 6.65 7.36 35.17
N HIS A 16 5.73 8.10 34.55
CA HIS A 16 4.35 8.21 35.04
C HIS A 16 3.62 6.87 35.06
N GLN A 17 3.95 5.97 34.12
CA GLN A 17 3.38 4.62 34.08
C GLN A 17 4.03 3.64 35.07
N GLY A 18 5.10 4.04 35.79
CA GLY A 18 5.80 3.20 36.76
C GLY A 18 6.64 2.09 36.12
N LEU A 19 7.06 2.28 34.86
CA LEU A 19 7.90 1.33 34.12
C LEU A 19 9.38 1.75 34.08
N CYS A 20 9.68 2.98 34.49
CA CYS A 20 11.03 3.53 34.67
C CYS A 20 11.07 4.38 35.94
N ASP A 21 12.23 4.41 36.60
CA ASP A 21 12.52 5.34 37.67
C ASP A 21 13.23 6.60 37.11
N SER A 22 13.23 7.69 37.88
CA SER A 22 13.92 8.95 37.49
C SER A 22 15.43 8.82 37.26
N THR A 23 16.02 7.70 37.68
CA THR A 23 17.42 7.38 37.53
C THR A 23 17.72 6.53 36.30
N ASP A 24 16.70 5.93 35.69
CA ASP A 24 16.85 5.14 34.48
C ASP A 24 17.11 6.05 33.28
N VAL A 25 17.80 5.53 32.27
CA VAL A 25 18.18 6.28 31.08
C VAL A 25 17.51 5.65 29.87
N VAL A 26 16.71 6.44 29.16
CA VAL A 26 16.28 6.12 27.80
C VAL A 26 17.47 6.37 26.88
N GLU A 27 18.09 5.29 26.40
CA GLU A 27 19.31 5.35 25.59
C GLU A 27 19.00 5.63 24.12
N ASP A 28 17.89 5.07 23.63
CA ASP A 28 17.49 5.18 22.23
C ASP A 28 15.98 5.01 22.08
N VAL A 29 15.43 5.67 21.06
CA VAL A 29 14.01 5.61 20.66
C VAL A 29 13.95 5.52 19.15
N GLN A 30 13.44 4.39 18.65
CA GLN A 30 13.29 4.13 17.23
C GLN A 30 11.81 3.99 16.90
N GLN A 31 11.36 4.58 15.79
CA GLN A 31 10.03 4.27 15.25
C GLN A 31 10.12 3.00 14.40
N LEU A 32 9.32 2.00 14.73
CA LEU A 32 9.09 0.85 13.86
C LEU A 32 7.97 1.20 12.87
N LEU A 33 8.13 0.80 11.61
CA LEU A 33 7.12 1.01 10.57
C LEU A 33 5.85 0.23 10.90
N GLY A 34 4.68 0.82 10.63
CA GLY A 34 3.39 0.19 10.87
C GLY A 34 2.23 1.17 10.75
N LYS A 35 1.00 0.64 10.80
CA LYS A 35 -0.25 1.44 10.77
C LYS A 35 -0.42 2.32 12.02
N ASN A 36 0.15 1.88 13.15
CA ASN A 36 0.15 2.54 14.44
C ASN A 36 1.47 3.26 14.68
N LEU A 37 1.51 4.22 15.62
CA LEU A 37 2.79 4.74 16.09
C LEU A 37 3.44 3.69 17.00
N ASN A 38 4.44 2.98 16.48
CA ASN A 38 5.20 1.96 17.19
C ASN A 38 6.58 2.50 17.56
N LEU A 39 6.86 2.67 18.85
CA LEU A 39 8.16 3.12 19.36
C LEU A 39 8.87 1.97 20.07
N LEU A 40 10.06 1.61 19.59
CA LEU A 40 11.01 0.75 20.30
C LEU A 40 11.87 1.62 21.20
N VAL A 41 11.78 1.41 22.51
CA VAL A 41 12.49 2.18 23.53
C VAL A 41 13.50 1.30 24.24
N GLN A 42 14.75 1.72 24.23
CA GLN A 42 15.83 1.07 24.99
C GLN A 42 16.01 1.78 26.33
N ILE A 43 15.84 1.04 27.42
CA ILE A 43 15.92 1.56 28.79
C ILE A 43 17.04 0.84 29.52
N ARG A 44 17.96 1.61 30.09
CA ARG A 44 19.00 1.08 30.97
C ARG A 44 18.74 1.53 32.40
N GLN A 45 18.75 0.56 33.32
CA GLN A 45 18.74 0.83 34.74
C GLN A 45 20.04 1.47 35.19
N HIS A 46 19.96 2.47 36.09
CA HIS A 46 21.08 3.33 36.50
C HIS A 46 22.37 2.56 36.86
N ASP A 47 22.24 1.42 37.55
CA ASP A 47 23.36 0.63 38.07
C ASP A 47 23.67 -0.65 37.26
N ALA A 48 23.02 -0.82 36.11
CA ALA A 48 23.10 -2.05 35.33
C ALA A 48 24.06 -1.91 34.13
N PRO A 49 24.80 -2.98 33.75
CA PRO A 49 25.73 -2.92 32.63
C PRO A 49 24.99 -2.64 31.30
N PRO A 50 25.66 -2.08 30.27
CA PRO A 50 25.03 -1.80 28.97
C PRO A 50 24.32 -3.02 28.35
N SER A 51 24.84 -4.23 28.61
CA SER A 51 24.26 -5.50 28.17
C SER A 51 22.95 -5.90 28.86
N SER A 52 22.41 -5.07 29.76
CA SER A 52 21.18 -5.32 30.51
C SER A 52 20.05 -4.33 30.19
N ALA A 53 20.23 -3.51 29.15
CA ALA A 53 19.16 -2.64 28.66
C ALA A 53 17.93 -3.48 28.30
N SER A 54 16.79 -3.13 28.89
CA SER A 54 15.51 -3.72 28.54
C SER A 54 14.92 -2.97 27.36
N GLN A 55 14.34 -3.72 26.42
CA GLN A 55 13.66 -3.16 25.26
C GLN A 55 12.15 -3.25 25.45
N LEU A 56 11.47 -2.12 25.29
CA LEU A 56 10.01 -2.02 25.33
C LEU A 56 9.48 -1.63 23.95
N LEU A 57 8.37 -2.23 23.56
CA LEU A 57 7.57 -1.78 22.42
C LEU A 57 6.37 -1.00 22.94
N ILE A 58 6.25 0.24 22.51
CA ILE A 58 5.14 1.13 22.87
C ILE A 58 4.34 1.39 21.61
N LYS A 59 3.10 0.89 21.56
CA LYS A 59 2.15 1.13 20.46
C LYS A 59 1.19 2.24 20.90
N GLN A 60 0.89 3.17 20.00
CA GLN A 60 -0.25 4.07 20.13
C GLN A 60 -1.08 4.08 18.86
N ALA A 61 -2.39 3.86 18.99
CA ALA A 61 -3.32 3.92 17.87
C ALA A 61 -3.30 5.31 17.21
N PRO A 62 -3.50 5.41 15.88
CA PRO A 62 -3.55 6.68 15.17
C PRO A 62 -4.57 7.63 15.79
N ILE A 63 -4.15 8.84 16.14
CA ILE A 63 -5.04 9.84 16.73
C ILE A 63 -5.59 10.72 15.62
N GLY A 64 -6.83 10.45 15.21
CA GLY A 64 -7.59 11.30 14.29
C GLY A 64 -7.96 12.67 14.87
N ARG A 65 -8.82 13.41 14.17
CA ARG A 65 -9.33 14.72 14.64
C ARG A 65 -10.42 14.60 15.70
N THR A 66 -11.21 13.53 15.67
CA THR A 66 -12.10 13.17 16.76
C THR A 66 -11.23 12.60 17.86
N GLU A 67 -11.07 13.32 18.96
CA GLU A 67 -10.09 13.05 20.03
C GLU A 67 -10.25 11.68 20.74
N LEU A 68 -11.17 10.81 20.31
CA LEU A 68 -11.33 9.48 20.86
C LEU A 68 -10.35 8.53 20.17
N PRO A 69 -9.45 7.89 20.93
CA PRO A 69 -8.61 6.84 20.39
C PRO A 69 -9.45 5.65 19.91
N SER A 70 -8.92 4.88 18.95
CA SER A 70 -9.58 3.64 18.53
C SER A 70 -9.70 2.65 19.70
N GLN A 71 -10.80 1.89 19.75
CA GLN A 71 -11.00 0.83 20.75
C GLN A 71 -10.19 -0.45 20.44
N ASP A 72 -9.57 -0.53 19.27
CA ASP A 72 -8.76 -1.67 18.77
C ASP A 72 -7.77 -2.23 19.80
N PHE A 73 -7.13 -1.36 20.60
CA PHE A 73 -6.17 -1.79 21.61
C PHE A 73 -6.81 -2.30 22.90
N GLU A 74 -8.05 -1.93 23.19
CA GLU A 74 -8.80 -2.56 24.27
C GLU A 74 -9.08 -4.03 23.93
N GLU A 75 -9.44 -4.29 22.67
CA GLU A 75 -9.72 -5.64 22.17
C GLU A 75 -8.48 -6.54 22.22
N GLU A 76 -7.32 -6.08 21.74
CA GLU A 76 -6.06 -6.85 21.87
C GLU A 76 -5.70 -7.12 23.35
N TRP A 77 -5.99 -6.20 24.26
CA TRP A 77 -5.70 -6.39 25.69
C TRP A 77 -6.61 -7.43 26.36
N ARG A 78 -7.88 -7.55 25.94
CA ARG A 78 -8.82 -8.56 26.46
C ARG A 78 -8.32 -9.99 26.23
N ILE A 79 -7.65 -10.25 25.11
CA ILE A 79 -7.03 -11.56 24.83
C ILE A 79 -5.96 -11.89 25.87
N HIS A 80 -5.08 -10.94 26.21
CA HIS A 80 -4.09 -11.15 27.26
C HIS A 80 -4.72 -11.44 28.62
N GLN A 81 -5.84 -10.78 28.95
CA GLN A 81 -6.56 -11.01 30.20
C GLN A 81 -7.17 -12.42 30.24
N LEU A 82 -7.88 -12.83 29.19
CA LEU A 82 -8.47 -14.17 29.09
C LEU A 82 -7.40 -15.26 29.29
N LEU A 83 -6.28 -15.18 28.59
CA LEU A 83 -5.20 -16.16 28.68
C LEU A 83 -4.54 -16.21 30.07
N ALA A 84 -4.55 -15.10 30.81
CA ALA A 84 -4.02 -15.03 32.17
C ALA A 84 -5.01 -15.55 33.23
N CYS A 85 -6.32 -15.46 32.97
CA CYS A 85 -7.37 -15.83 33.91
C CYS A 85 -7.71 -17.33 33.91
N HIS A 86 -7.44 -18.04 32.81
CA HIS A 86 -7.80 -19.47 32.66
C HIS A 86 -6.59 -20.40 32.64
N GLU A 87 -6.49 -21.29 33.63
CA GLU A 87 -5.38 -22.24 33.77
C GLU A 87 -5.19 -23.12 32.52
N GLN A 88 -6.28 -23.50 31.85
CA GLN A 88 -6.22 -24.30 30.62
C GLN A 88 -5.64 -23.54 29.42
N LEU A 89 -5.66 -22.21 29.44
CA LEU A 89 -5.15 -21.36 28.37
C LEU A 89 -3.74 -20.83 28.64
N LEU A 90 -3.23 -20.98 29.87
CA LEU A 90 -1.88 -20.54 30.24
C LEU A 90 -0.77 -21.01 29.27
N PRO A 91 -0.76 -22.26 28.78
CA PRO A 91 0.26 -22.70 27.81
C PRO A 91 0.27 -21.87 26.52
N LEU A 92 -0.87 -21.33 26.10
CA LEU A 92 -0.99 -20.52 24.88
C LEU A 92 -0.27 -19.17 24.98
N GLN A 93 0.13 -18.73 26.19
CA GLN A 93 0.98 -17.54 26.33
C GLN A 93 2.32 -17.69 25.60
N ALA A 94 2.78 -18.92 25.36
CA ALA A 94 3.96 -19.17 24.53
C ALA A 94 3.76 -18.77 23.05
N LEU A 95 2.51 -18.53 22.61
CA LEU A 95 2.17 -18.11 21.26
C LEU A 95 1.96 -16.60 21.14
N LEU A 96 1.97 -15.82 22.22
CA LEU A 96 1.72 -14.37 22.22
C LEU A 96 2.89 -13.57 22.82
N PRO A 97 3.05 -12.28 22.46
CA PRO A 97 3.99 -11.40 23.15
C PRO A 97 3.55 -11.14 24.59
N GLN A 98 4.51 -10.76 25.45
CA GLN A 98 4.19 -10.40 26.83
C GLN A 98 3.72 -8.95 26.90
N GLY A 99 2.40 -8.75 27.06
CA GLY A 99 1.81 -7.46 27.42
C GLY A 99 2.18 -7.05 28.85
N LEU A 100 2.66 -5.82 29.02
CA LEU A 100 3.05 -5.27 30.33
C LEU A 100 1.99 -4.32 30.90
N LYS A 101 1.43 -3.46 30.05
CA LYS A 101 0.45 -2.44 30.47
C LYS A 101 -0.41 -1.98 29.30
N PHE A 102 -1.66 -1.63 29.61
CA PHE A 102 -2.57 -0.92 28.72
C PHE A 102 -3.09 0.35 29.42
N ASP A 103 -2.94 1.49 28.75
CA ASP A 103 -3.49 2.79 29.14
C ASP A 103 -4.65 3.13 28.21
N ALA A 104 -5.86 2.82 28.65
CA ALA A 104 -7.09 3.00 27.88
C ALA A 104 -7.40 4.48 27.58
N ASP A 105 -7.08 5.39 28.51
CA ASP A 105 -7.37 6.83 28.35
C ASP A 105 -6.57 7.45 27.20
N ASN A 106 -5.42 6.85 26.85
CA ASN A 106 -4.52 7.32 25.81
C ASN A 106 -4.37 6.35 24.62
N ALA A 107 -5.05 5.20 24.65
CA ALA A 107 -4.85 4.02 23.79
C ALA A 107 -3.38 3.70 23.54
N ILE A 108 -2.65 3.49 24.64
CA ILE A 108 -1.24 3.10 24.59
C ILE A 108 -1.11 1.70 25.17
N GLN A 109 -0.51 0.81 24.39
CA GLN A 109 -0.10 -0.51 24.86
C GLN A 109 1.41 -0.59 24.97
N ILE A 110 1.87 -1.32 25.99
CA ILE A 110 3.29 -1.49 26.27
C ILE A 110 3.60 -2.98 26.39
N PHE A 111 4.52 -3.45 25.57
CA PHE A 111 4.97 -4.84 25.52
C PHE A 111 6.45 -4.94 25.85
N ARG A 112 6.86 -6.13 26.33
CA ARG A 112 8.27 -6.51 26.27
C ARG A 112 8.64 -6.79 24.82
N TYR A 113 9.69 -6.13 24.33
CA TYR A 113 10.15 -6.37 22.97
C TYR A 113 10.80 -7.76 22.82
N LEU A 114 10.53 -8.42 21.70
CA LEU A 114 10.99 -9.77 21.40
C LEU A 114 12.24 -9.71 20.51
N GLY A 115 13.40 -9.47 21.12
CA GLY A 115 14.68 -9.30 20.41
C GLY A 115 15.11 -10.44 19.47
N PRO A 116 14.97 -11.74 19.81
CA PRO A 116 15.43 -12.86 18.97
C PRO A 116 14.37 -13.35 17.97
N TYR A 117 13.48 -12.45 17.54
CA TYR A 117 12.41 -12.75 16.59
C TYR A 117 12.43 -11.75 15.44
N SER A 118 12.07 -12.24 14.27
CA SER A 118 11.93 -11.48 13.03
C SER A 118 10.50 -11.60 12.50
N ASP A 119 10.03 -10.58 11.78
CA ASP A 119 8.76 -10.61 11.05
C ASP A 119 8.80 -11.73 9.98
N LEU A 120 7.78 -12.59 9.94
CA LEU A 120 7.75 -13.71 9.00
C LEU A 120 7.60 -13.25 7.54
N GLY A 121 6.95 -12.12 7.31
CA GLY A 121 6.85 -11.49 6.00
C GLY A 121 8.21 -11.05 5.51
N ASP A 122 8.96 -10.31 6.34
CA ASP A 122 10.33 -9.88 6.03
C ASP A 122 11.25 -11.10 5.81
N PHE A 123 11.12 -12.15 6.63
CA PHE A 123 11.84 -13.40 6.42
C PHE A 123 11.57 -13.99 5.03
N TYR A 124 10.32 -14.04 4.57
CA TYR A 124 10.00 -14.60 3.25
C TYR A 124 10.28 -13.67 2.08
N ASP A 125 10.27 -12.35 2.29
CA ASP A 125 10.67 -11.37 1.28
C ASP A 125 12.17 -11.51 0.97
N ASP A 126 13.01 -11.76 1.99
CA ASP A 126 14.47 -12.00 1.84
C ASP A 126 14.84 -13.46 1.53
N ALA A 127 14.03 -14.43 1.96
CA ALA A 127 14.38 -15.85 1.85
C ALA A 127 14.12 -16.41 0.46
N GLU A 128 15.18 -16.95 -0.14
CA GLU A 128 15.03 -17.85 -1.28
C GLU A 128 14.59 -19.26 -0.86
N GLN A 129 14.09 -19.50 0.36
CA GLN A 129 13.81 -20.85 0.87
C GLN A 129 12.47 -20.92 1.61
N PHE A 130 11.70 -21.97 1.33
CA PHE A 130 10.37 -22.19 1.89
C PHE A 130 10.33 -23.53 2.64
N SER A 131 11.06 -23.60 3.76
CA SER A 131 11.09 -24.79 4.61
C SER A 131 9.68 -25.19 5.04
N ALA A 132 9.39 -26.49 5.04
CA ALA A 132 8.13 -27.02 5.55
C ALA A 132 8.03 -26.99 7.08
N LYS A 133 9.14 -26.76 7.82
CA LYS A 133 9.12 -26.70 9.28
C LYS A 133 8.30 -25.53 9.81
N ILE A 134 8.50 -24.35 9.23
CA ILE A 134 7.80 -23.10 9.60
C ILE A 134 6.27 -23.25 9.47
N PRO A 135 5.71 -23.65 8.30
CA PRO A 135 4.28 -23.85 8.16
C PRO A 135 3.72 -24.96 9.06
N VAL A 136 4.49 -26.02 9.36
CA VAL A 136 4.05 -27.04 10.34
C VAL A 136 3.89 -26.44 11.72
N ALA A 137 4.84 -25.60 12.16
CA ALA A 137 4.76 -24.91 13.44
C ALA A 137 3.57 -23.95 13.50
N ILE A 138 3.36 -23.15 12.45
CA ILE A 138 2.24 -22.20 12.37
C ILE A 138 0.90 -22.94 12.37
N GLY A 139 0.75 -23.97 11.53
CA GLY A 139 -0.47 -24.77 11.44
C GLY A 139 -0.80 -25.45 12.77
N SER A 140 0.22 -25.99 13.46
CA SER A 140 0.05 -26.59 14.78
C SER A 140 -0.30 -25.56 15.85
N ALA A 141 0.30 -24.37 15.83
CA ALA A 141 0.02 -23.30 16.78
C ALA A 141 -1.44 -22.81 16.67
N LEU A 142 -1.90 -22.51 15.45
CA LEU A 142 -3.28 -22.08 15.20
C LEU A 142 -4.29 -23.17 15.55
N ALA A 143 -4.03 -24.41 15.15
CA ALA A 143 -4.89 -25.53 15.50
C ALA A 143 -5.01 -25.72 17.01
N THR A 144 -3.92 -25.50 17.76
CA THR A 144 -3.93 -25.60 19.22
C THR A 144 -4.77 -24.50 19.86
N LEU A 145 -4.67 -23.26 19.39
CA LEU A 145 -5.51 -22.15 19.85
C LEU A 145 -7.00 -22.38 19.54
N HIS A 146 -7.32 -22.69 18.28
CA HIS A 146 -8.69 -22.96 17.85
C HIS A 146 -9.29 -24.12 18.62
N GLN A 147 -8.55 -25.22 18.79
CA GLN A 147 -9.00 -26.38 19.55
C GLN A 147 -9.25 -26.04 21.03
N ALA A 148 -8.40 -25.23 21.66
CA ALA A 148 -8.53 -24.87 23.07
C ALA A 148 -9.76 -23.98 23.35
N THR A 149 -10.22 -23.23 22.34
CA THR A 149 -11.35 -22.31 22.44
C THR A 149 -12.61 -22.80 21.72
N PHE A 150 -12.52 -23.93 20.99
CA PHE A 150 -13.63 -24.50 20.23
C PHE A 150 -14.86 -24.80 21.11
N GLN A 151 -15.98 -24.19 20.74
CA GLN A 151 -17.29 -24.27 21.40
C GLN A 151 -17.27 -23.85 22.89
N ARG A 152 -16.29 -23.04 23.30
CA ARG A 152 -16.18 -22.49 24.66
C ARG A 152 -16.96 -21.18 24.82
N GLN A 153 -18.28 -21.31 24.89
CA GLN A 153 -19.17 -20.15 25.07
C GLN A 153 -18.88 -19.37 26.37
N ASP A 154 -18.30 -20.02 27.37
CA ASP A 154 -17.83 -19.36 28.59
C ASP A 154 -16.70 -18.36 28.33
N TYR A 155 -15.77 -18.67 27.43
CA TYR A 155 -14.71 -17.74 27.01
C TYR A 155 -15.27 -16.63 26.12
N HIS A 156 -16.21 -16.96 25.22
CA HIS A 156 -16.87 -15.98 24.36
C HIS A 156 -17.58 -14.89 25.20
N LEU A 157 -18.39 -15.29 26.18
CA LEU A 157 -19.13 -14.34 27.05
C LEU A 157 -18.21 -13.50 27.96
N GLU A 158 -16.99 -13.95 28.22
CA GLU A 158 -16.00 -13.18 28.97
C GLU A 158 -15.34 -12.10 28.10
N LEU A 159 -15.05 -12.43 26.84
CA LEU A 159 -14.47 -11.49 25.88
C LEU A 159 -15.49 -10.46 25.36
N ASP A 160 -16.72 -10.90 25.09
CA ASP A 160 -17.84 -10.08 24.66
C ASP A 160 -19.08 -10.35 25.54
N PRO A 161 -19.21 -9.66 26.69
CA PRO A 161 -20.37 -9.77 27.55
C PRO A 161 -21.67 -9.25 26.92
N GLU A 162 -21.59 -8.40 25.89
CA GLU A 162 -22.77 -7.80 25.24
C GLU A 162 -23.47 -8.80 24.30
N SER A 163 -22.74 -9.79 23.79
CA SER A 163 -23.28 -10.94 23.06
C SER A 163 -24.29 -11.78 23.85
N ALA A 164 -24.36 -11.63 25.18
CA ALA A 164 -25.20 -12.45 26.04
C ALA A 164 -26.70 -12.34 25.69
N GLY A 165 -27.25 -13.42 25.11
CA GLY A 165 -28.67 -13.51 24.76
C GLY A 165 -29.03 -12.93 23.39
N HIS A 166 -28.04 -12.49 22.61
CA HIS A 166 -28.18 -12.12 21.21
C HIS A 166 -27.74 -13.30 20.32
N GLU A 167 -28.44 -13.55 19.22
CA GLU A 167 -27.92 -14.43 18.17
C GLU A 167 -26.79 -13.68 17.46
N ALA A 168 -25.66 -14.35 17.25
CA ALA A 168 -24.54 -13.76 16.52
C ALA A 168 -25.00 -13.43 15.08
N GLU A 169 -24.91 -12.17 14.70
CA GLU A 169 -25.13 -11.79 13.31
C GLU A 169 -23.96 -12.31 12.47
N PRO A 170 -24.22 -12.92 11.31
CA PRO A 170 -23.14 -13.35 10.43
C PRO A 170 -22.36 -12.12 9.95
N PRO A 171 -21.05 -12.26 9.68
CA PRO A 171 -20.27 -11.16 9.14
C PRO A 171 -20.79 -10.77 7.75
N ASP A 172 -20.79 -9.47 7.46
CA ASP A 172 -21.11 -8.94 6.13
C ASP A 172 -19.81 -8.73 5.34
N PHE A 173 -19.47 -9.69 4.49
CA PHE A 173 -18.30 -9.63 3.63
C PHE A 173 -18.55 -8.82 2.35
N ARG A 174 -19.79 -8.38 2.09
CA ARG A 174 -20.18 -7.70 0.85
C ARG A 174 -20.47 -6.22 1.02
N ASP A 175 -20.68 -5.72 2.23
CA ASP A 175 -21.00 -4.30 2.45
C ASP A 175 -19.99 -3.37 1.78
N GLU A 176 -18.69 -3.54 2.07
CA GLU A 176 -17.62 -2.74 1.46
C GLU A 176 -17.48 -2.93 -0.06
N LEU A 177 -17.98 -4.04 -0.61
CA LEU A 177 -17.89 -4.38 -2.04
C LEU A 177 -19.10 -3.90 -2.85
N GLU A 178 -20.28 -3.83 -2.23
CA GLU A 178 -21.57 -3.65 -2.90
C GLU A 178 -22.32 -2.37 -2.45
N ASN A 179 -21.98 -1.78 -1.31
CA ASN A 179 -22.62 -0.60 -0.73
C ASN A 179 -21.87 0.73 -1.00
N LEU A 180 -21.23 0.83 -2.17
CA LEU A 180 -20.44 2.00 -2.56
C LEU A 180 -21.32 3.24 -2.77
N THR A 181 -20.85 4.40 -2.32
CA THR A 181 -21.50 5.71 -2.54
C THR A 181 -20.59 6.63 -3.35
N PRO A 182 -21.07 7.80 -3.86
CA PRO A 182 -20.20 8.77 -4.55
C PRO A 182 -18.99 9.22 -3.72
N GLU A 183 -18.99 9.02 -2.40
CA GLU A 183 -17.86 9.33 -1.54
C GLU A 183 -16.60 8.51 -1.85
N ILE A 184 -16.75 7.35 -2.48
CA ILE A 184 -15.64 6.47 -2.84
C ILE A 184 -14.54 7.19 -3.64
N PHE A 185 -14.92 8.18 -4.46
CA PHE A 185 -13.98 8.99 -5.25
C PHE A 185 -13.03 9.86 -4.38
N ARG A 186 -13.41 10.13 -3.12
CA ARG A 186 -12.60 10.86 -2.13
C ARG A 186 -11.91 9.94 -1.13
N GLN A 187 -12.11 8.63 -1.22
CA GLN A 187 -11.59 7.65 -0.26
C GLN A 187 -10.44 6.83 -0.86
N ILE A 188 -10.61 6.38 -2.11
CA ILE A 188 -9.62 5.56 -2.82
C ILE A 188 -9.13 6.25 -4.09
N SER A 189 -8.05 5.75 -4.66
CA SER A 189 -7.56 6.24 -5.96
C SER A 189 -8.55 5.96 -7.09
N ILE A 190 -8.59 6.85 -8.08
CA ILE A 190 -9.42 6.65 -9.29
C ILE A 190 -9.07 5.36 -10.04
N ASP A 191 -7.80 4.95 -9.98
CA ASP A 191 -7.33 3.66 -10.49
C ASP A 191 -7.88 2.50 -9.66
N GLY A 192 -7.98 2.66 -8.34
CA GLY A 192 -8.62 1.73 -7.42
C GLY A 192 -10.05 1.33 -7.82
N LEU A 193 -10.81 2.24 -8.40
CA LEU A 193 -12.18 1.96 -8.89
C LEU A 193 -12.22 0.86 -9.96
N LYS A 194 -11.11 0.54 -10.63
CA LYS A 194 -11.02 -0.59 -11.58
C LYS A 194 -11.36 -1.92 -10.90
N PHE A 195 -10.95 -2.12 -9.66
CA PHE A 195 -11.28 -3.31 -8.88
C PHE A 195 -12.79 -3.48 -8.75
N TYR A 196 -13.50 -2.45 -8.26
CA TYR A 196 -14.96 -2.49 -8.09
C TYR A 196 -15.70 -2.68 -9.42
N ARG A 197 -15.24 -2.05 -10.52
CA ARG A 197 -15.80 -2.30 -11.85
C ARG A 197 -15.68 -3.77 -12.28
N LEU A 198 -14.56 -4.43 -11.98
CA LEU A 198 -14.35 -5.84 -12.29
C LEU A 198 -15.21 -6.73 -11.39
N TYR A 199 -15.26 -6.44 -10.09
CA TYR A 199 -16.08 -7.15 -9.13
C TYR A 199 -17.57 -7.07 -9.47
N ASN A 200 -18.13 -5.87 -9.68
CA ASN A 200 -19.57 -5.65 -9.95
C ASN A 200 -20.04 -6.31 -11.27
N ARG A 201 -19.12 -6.60 -12.21
CA ARG A 201 -19.41 -7.35 -13.45
C ARG A 201 -19.50 -8.87 -13.23
N SER A 202 -19.00 -9.40 -12.11
CA SER A 202 -18.91 -10.83 -11.82
C SER A 202 -20.00 -11.28 -10.85
N LYS A 203 -21.18 -11.63 -11.38
CA LYS A 203 -22.33 -12.09 -10.57
C LYS A 203 -22.04 -13.38 -9.80
N GLU A 204 -21.24 -14.27 -10.39
CA GLU A 204 -20.84 -15.54 -9.77
C GLU A 204 -19.98 -15.31 -8.52
N LEU A 205 -19.15 -14.27 -8.53
CA LEU A 205 -18.27 -13.93 -7.41
C LEU A 205 -19.07 -13.38 -6.22
N SER A 206 -19.94 -12.41 -6.47
CA SER A 206 -20.89 -11.88 -5.47
C SER A 206 -21.72 -13.01 -4.84
N LYS A 207 -22.25 -13.93 -5.65
CA LYS A 207 -22.99 -15.11 -5.18
C LYS A 207 -22.12 -16.02 -4.30
N ALA A 208 -20.88 -16.31 -4.69
CA ALA A 208 -19.99 -17.20 -3.94
C ALA A 208 -19.60 -16.63 -2.57
N ILE A 209 -19.46 -15.29 -2.46
CA ILE A 209 -19.23 -14.60 -1.19
C ILE A 209 -20.50 -14.64 -0.33
N ALA A 210 -21.68 -14.37 -0.89
CA ALA A 210 -22.95 -14.49 -0.16
C ALA A 210 -23.21 -15.91 0.39
N GLU A 211 -22.84 -16.94 -0.38
CA GLU A 211 -22.87 -18.32 0.10
C GLU A 211 -21.86 -18.56 1.22
N LEU A 212 -20.69 -17.89 1.19
CA LEU A 212 -19.68 -18.04 2.24
C LEU A 212 -20.11 -17.35 3.54
N GLU A 213 -20.74 -16.19 3.45
CA GLU A 213 -21.38 -15.49 4.59
C GLU A 213 -22.43 -16.40 5.25
N HIS A 214 -23.27 -17.06 4.44
CA HIS A 214 -24.30 -17.97 4.94
C HIS A 214 -23.72 -19.22 5.60
N ASP A 215 -22.61 -19.73 5.08
CA ASP A 215 -21.95 -20.94 5.59
C ASP A 215 -21.04 -20.65 6.80
N TYR A 216 -20.79 -19.37 7.13
CA TYR A 216 -19.93 -18.94 8.23
C TYR A 216 -20.50 -19.41 9.58
N GLU A 217 -19.69 -20.13 10.36
CA GLU A 217 -20.11 -20.69 11.65
C GLU A 217 -19.16 -20.24 12.77
N PRO A 218 -19.56 -19.29 13.64
CA PRO A 218 -18.72 -18.81 14.73
C PRO A 218 -18.60 -19.86 15.83
N CYS A 219 -17.40 -20.41 16.04
CA CYS A 219 -17.22 -21.55 16.95
C CYS A 219 -15.95 -21.52 17.79
N CYS A 220 -14.98 -20.65 17.55
CA CYS A 220 -13.80 -20.50 18.40
C CYS A 220 -13.22 -19.08 18.32
N LEU A 221 -12.23 -18.78 19.16
CA LEU A 221 -11.47 -17.55 19.06
C LEU A 221 -10.61 -17.59 17.79
N VAL A 222 -10.81 -16.63 16.89
CA VAL A 222 -10.01 -16.42 15.68
C VAL A 222 -9.31 -15.06 15.74
N HIS A 223 -8.16 -14.96 15.08
CA HIS A 223 -7.37 -13.73 15.00
C HIS A 223 -8.00 -12.71 14.05
N HIS A 224 -8.64 -13.15 12.96
CA HIS A 224 -9.40 -12.34 11.99
C HIS A 224 -8.60 -11.33 11.13
N ASP A 225 -7.34 -11.06 11.45
CA ASP A 225 -6.39 -10.25 10.65
C ASP A 225 -5.06 -10.99 10.51
N LEU A 226 -5.10 -12.30 10.26
CA LEU A 226 -3.88 -13.11 10.22
C LEU A 226 -3.14 -12.95 8.89
N LYS A 227 -1.99 -12.29 8.95
CA LYS A 227 -1.04 -12.07 7.84
C LYS A 227 0.37 -12.44 8.27
N PHE A 228 1.32 -12.63 7.35
CA PHE A 228 2.70 -12.98 7.75
C PHE A 228 3.33 -11.94 8.66
N ARG A 229 3.01 -10.66 8.46
CA ARG A 229 3.50 -9.56 9.32
C ARG A 229 2.94 -9.60 10.75
N ASN A 230 1.89 -10.38 10.99
CA ASN A 230 1.31 -10.61 12.32
C ASN A 230 1.85 -11.92 12.94
N ILE A 231 2.89 -12.51 12.35
CA ILE A 231 3.60 -13.69 12.87
C ILE A 231 5.08 -13.35 13.00
N LEU A 232 5.60 -13.43 14.22
CA LEU A 232 7.03 -13.35 14.47
C LEU A 232 7.63 -14.76 14.51
N LEU A 233 8.72 -14.97 13.78
CA LEU A 233 9.49 -16.21 13.75
C LEU A 233 10.76 -16.05 14.58
N HIS A 234 11.06 -17.02 15.45
CA HIS A 234 12.31 -17.01 16.19
C HIS A 234 13.51 -17.22 15.25
N ASP A 235 14.58 -16.43 15.42
CA ASP A 235 15.78 -16.48 14.58
C ASP A 235 16.48 -17.86 14.54
N ASP A 236 16.28 -18.68 15.57
CA ASP A 236 16.86 -20.01 15.75
C ASP A 236 15.92 -21.14 15.23
N TRP A 237 14.95 -20.80 14.37
CA TRP A 237 13.93 -21.73 13.88
C TRP A 237 14.48 -23.03 13.28
N PHE A 238 15.65 -22.97 12.64
CA PHE A 238 16.31 -24.12 12.02
C PHE A 238 16.66 -25.22 13.04
N ARG A 239 16.85 -24.84 14.32
CA ARG A 239 17.13 -25.77 15.44
C ARG A 239 15.89 -26.53 15.90
N TRP A 240 14.70 -25.99 15.62
CA TRP A 240 13.44 -26.63 15.99
C TRP A 240 13.21 -27.90 15.16
N GLN A 241 12.63 -28.91 15.81
CA GLN A 241 12.26 -30.16 15.18
C GLN A 241 10.77 -30.41 15.42
N PRO A 242 10.00 -30.68 14.36
CA PRO A 242 8.58 -30.96 14.50
C PRO A 242 8.35 -32.24 15.30
N PRO A 243 7.24 -32.33 16.06
CA PRO A 243 6.89 -33.54 16.78
C PRO A 243 6.68 -34.71 15.81
N PRO A 244 7.02 -35.96 16.21
CA PRO A 244 6.92 -37.12 15.33
C PRO A 244 5.48 -37.48 14.95
N CYS A 245 4.50 -36.98 15.72
CA CYS A 245 3.07 -37.17 15.53
C CYS A 245 2.31 -36.00 16.16
N LEU A 246 1.11 -35.73 15.64
CA LEU A 246 0.15 -34.76 16.17
C LEU A 246 -1.15 -35.50 16.57
N PRO A 247 -1.93 -35.00 17.56
CA PRO A 247 -1.72 -33.76 18.29
C PRO A 247 -0.54 -33.79 19.28
N ALA A 248 0.15 -32.67 19.45
CA ALA A 248 1.20 -32.46 20.43
C ALA A 248 0.81 -31.34 21.41
N ALA A 249 1.44 -31.32 22.59
CA ALA A 249 1.28 -30.24 23.55
C ALA A 249 1.99 -28.96 23.08
N VAL A 250 1.58 -27.79 23.58
CA VAL A 250 2.13 -26.48 23.15
C VAL A 250 3.65 -26.40 23.34
N GLU A 251 4.20 -27.09 24.34
CA GLU A 251 5.63 -27.14 24.61
C GLU A 251 6.43 -27.75 23.44
N ALA A 252 5.80 -28.59 22.61
CA ALA A 252 6.44 -29.12 21.40
C ALA A 252 6.61 -28.06 20.30
N LEU A 253 5.94 -26.92 20.42
CA LEU A 253 6.07 -25.75 19.55
C LEU A 253 7.15 -24.79 20.04
N CYS A 254 7.84 -25.13 21.13
CA CYS A 254 8.95 -24.34 21.67
C CYS A 254 10.31 -24.90 21.28
N LEU A 255 11.30 -24.00 21.24
CA LEU A 255 12.71 -24.33 21.23
C LEU A 255 13.14 -24.95 22.57
N PRO A 256 14.33 -25.59 22.64
CA PRO A 256 14.81 -26.25 23.87
C PRO A 256 14.94 -25.34 25.10
N ASP A 257 15.01 -24.03 24.91
CA ASP A 257 15.03 -23.00 25.96
C ASP A 257 13.62 -22.50 26.35
N ALA A 258 12.58 -23.22 25.93
CA ALA A 258 11.17 -22.97 26.18
C ALA A 258 10.58 -21.72 25.50
N GLN A 259 11.33 -21.08 24.60
CA GLN A 259 10.79 -20.01 23.77
C GLN A 259 9.94 -20.61 22.64
N GLY A 260 8.69 -20.17 22.48
CA GLY A 260 7.88 -20.61 21.34
C GLY A 260 8.55 -20.27 20.00
N LEU A 261 8.42 -21.14 19.02
CA LEU A 261 9.02 -20.94 17.69
C LEU A 261 8.40 -19.75 16.95
N VAL A 262 7.09 -19.54 17.15
CA VAL A 262 6.30 -18.47 16.53
C VAL A 262 5.56 -17.66 17.60
N ARG A 263 5.30 -16.39 17.32
CA ARG A 263 4.41 -15.52 18.09
C ARG A 263 3.38 -14.86 17.18
N LEU A 264 2.13 -14.87 17.59
CA LEU A 264 1.02 -14.17 16.95
C LEU A 264 0.85 -12.81 17.64
N ILE A 265 0.86 -11.74 16.87
CA ILE A 265 0.77 -10.35 17.35
C ILE A 265 -0.39 -9.62 16.66
N ASP A 266 -0.81 -8.48 17.21
CA ASP A 266 -1.84 -7.61 16.61
C ASP A 266 -3.26 -8.19 16.70
N TRP A 267 -3.64 -8.61 17.90
CA TRP A 267 -4.95 -9.23 18.20
C TRP A 267 -6.13 -8.24 18.19
N GLU A 268 -5.99 -7.05 17.62
CA GLU A 268 -7.00 -5.98 17.68
C GLU A 268 -8.32 -6.30 16.99
N GLN A 269 -8.32 -7.20 16.00
CA GLN A 269 -9.50 -7.58 15.23
C GLN A 269 -10.06 -8.95 15.62
N TRP A 270 -9.62 -9.53 16.74
CA TRP A 270 -10.06 -10.86 17.16
C TRP A 270 -11.59 -11.00 17.09
N ALA A 271 -12.07 -12.19 16.76
CA ALA A 271 -13.50 -12.48 16.72
C ALA A 271 -13.80 -13.87 17.29
N TRP A 272 -15.04 -14.09 17.73
CA TRP A 272 -15.55 -15.44 17.90
C TRP A 272 -16.09 -15.93 16.55
N GLY A 273 -15.33 -16.77 15.87
CA GLY A 273 -15.50 -16.97 14.43
C GLY A 273 -15.25 -18.39 13.92
N ASP A 274 -15.33 -18.52 12.59
CA ASP A 274 -15.01 -19.74 11.86
C ASP A 274 -13.49 -19.89 11.73
N PRO A 275 -12.87 -20.96 12.26
CA PRO A 275 -11.42 -21.15 12.21
C PRO A 275 -10.86 -21.27 10.79
N ALA A 276 -11.68 -21.62 9.79
CA ALA A 276 -11.25 -21.64 8.39
C ALA A 276 -10.91 -20.23 7.87
N PHE A 277 -11.39 -19.16 8.52
CA PHE A 277 -11.06 -17.79 8.19
C PHE A 277 -9.55 -17.52 8.35
N ASP A 278 -9.00 -17.77 9.54
CA ASP A 278 -7.57 -17.59 9.84
C ASP A 278 -6.68 -18.51 8.98
N VAL A 279 -7.10 -19.77 8.81
CA VAL A 279 -6.35 -20.74 8.00
C VAL A 279 -6.35 -20.32 6.54
N GLY A 280 -7.49 -19.83 6.03
CA GLY A 280 -7.63 -19.29 4.69
C GLY A 280 -6.77 -18.04 4.47
N ALA A 281 -6.74 -17.13 5.45
CA ALA A 281 -5.92 -15.92 5.40
C ALA A 281 -4.42 -16.24 5.20
N LEU A 282 -3.88 -17.23 5.92
CA LEU A 282 -2.48 -17.66 5.70
C LEU A 282 -2.25 -18.38 4.38
N VAL A 283 -3.22 -19.17 3.89
CA VAL A 283 -3.12 -19.73 2.53
C VAL A 283 -3.07 -18.58 1.51
N ALA A 284 -3.85 -17.52 1.70
CA ALA A 284 -3.80 -16.34 0.85
C ALA A 284 -2.41 -15.65 0.90
N GLU A 285 -1.78 -15.54 2.07
CA GLU A 285 -0.44 -14.96 2.21
C GLU A 285 0.62 -15.74 1.41
N TYR A 286 0.61 -17.07 1.47
CA TYR A 286 1.49 -17.89 0.63
C TYR A 286 1.21 -17.68 -0.87
N LEU A 287 -0.07 -17.60 -1.28
CA LEU A 287 -0.41 -17.31 -2.67
C LEU A 287 0.04 -15.90 -3.10
N ARG A 288 0.07 -14.93 -2.18
CA ARG A 288 0.60 -13.59 -2.43
C ARG A 288 2.11 -13.60 -2.69
N LEU A 289 2.90 -14.45 -2.04
CA LEU A 289 4.33 -14.61 -2.37
C LEU A 289 4.52 -14.99 -3.84
N TRP A 290 3.75 -15.97 -4.31
CA TRP A 290 3.76 -16.37 -5.72
C TRP A 290 3.28 -15.24 -6.64
N LEU A 291 2.14 -14.61 -6.34
CA LEU A 291 1.55 -13.56 -7.18
C LEU A 291 2.44 -12.32 -7.29
N LYS A 292 3.04 -11.86 -6.19
CA LYS A 292 4.01 -10.75 -6.18
C LYS A 292 5.27 -11.06 -6.98
N SER A 293 5.65 -12.34 -7.09
CA SER A 293 6.81 -12.77 -7.86
C SER A 293 6.60 -12.80 -9.38
N LEU A 294 5.37 -12.56 -9.84
CA LEU A 294 5.04 -12.55 -11.28
C LEU A 294 5.47 -11.24 -11.93
N VAL A 295 6.14 -11.35 -13.08
CA VAL A 295 6.46 -10.19 -13.92
C VAL A 295 5.23 -9.84 -14.76
N LEU A 296 4.33 -9.04 -14.20
CA LEU A 296 3.07 -8.63 -14.83
C LEU A 296 3.22 -7.28 -15.53
N SER A 297 3.02 -7.25 -16.84
CA SER A 297 2.92 -6.00 -17.60
C SER A 297 1.91 -6.13 -18.73
N ARG A 298 1.41 -5.01 -19.27
CA ARG A 298 0.46 -5.03 -20.40
C ARG A 298 1.03 -5.75 -21.63
N ASP A 299 2.35 -5.80 -21.73
CA ASP A 299 3.06 -6.38 -22.87
C ASP A 299 3.48 -7.84 -22.64
N VAL A 300 3.24 -8.42 -21.45
CA VAL A 300 3.64 -9.79 -21.10
C VAL A 300 2.42 -10.71 -20.98
N ASP A 301 2.42 -11.80 -21.75
CA ASP A 301 1.39 -12.86 -21.65
C ASP A 301 1.45 -13.57 -20.29
N LEU A 302 0.30 -13.92 -19.73
CA LEU A 302 0.17 -14.69 -18.49
C LEU A 302 0.98 -15.98 -18.51
N ALA A 303 0.98 -16.72 -19.62
CA ALA A 303 1.75 -17.98 -19.71
C ALA A 303 3.27 -17.74 -19.54
N VAL A 304 3.76 -16.59 -20.00
CA VAL A 304 5.15 -16.17 -19.84
C VAL A 304 5.39 -15.66 -18.42
N ALA A 305 4.49 -14.85 -17.86
CA ALA A 305 4.58 -14.37 -16.48
C ALA A 305 4.69 -15.55 -15.49
N LEU A 306 3.91 -16.61 -15.68
CA LEU A 306 3.96 -17.83 -14.86
C LEU A 306 5.31 -18.55 -14.93
N GLN A 307 5.95 -18.61 -16.11
CA GLN A 307 7.26 -19.22 -16.29
C GLN A 307 8.41 -18.39 -15.69
N LEU A 308 8.18 -17.09 -15.50
CA LEU A 308 9.17 -16.15 -15.00
C LEU A 308 9.02 -15.83 -13.51
N ALA A 309 8.04 -16.43 -12.83
CA ALA A 309 7.82 -16.26 -11.40
C ALA A 309 9.13 -16.52 -10.63
N ALA A 310 9.58 -15.54 -9.84
CA ALA A 310 10.75 -15.74 -8.99
C ALA A 310 10.48 -16.81 -7.90
N VAL A 311 9.22 -16.92 -7.48
CA VAL A 311 8.72 -17.91 -6.54
C VAL A 311 7.56 -18.66 -7.21
N PRO A 312 7.82 -19.71 -8.00
CA PRO A 312 6.77 -20.43 -8.68
C PRO A 312 5.92 -21.23 -7.68
N LEU A 313 4.62 -21.40 -7.97
CA LEU A 313 3.66 -21.99 -7.03
C LEU A 313 4.02 -23.43 -6.60
N ASP A 314 4.61 -24.23 -7.49
CA ASP A 314 5.08 -25.59 -7.20
C ASP A 314 6.18 -25.62 -6.11
N ARG A 315 6.91 -24.51 -5.94
CA ARG A 315 7.87 -24.35 -4.83
C ARG A 315 7.20 -24.12 -3.49
N LEU A 316 6.00 -23.53 -3.47
CA LEU A 316 5.23 -23.25 -2.25
C LEU A 316 4.25 -24.38 -1.87
N GLN A 317 3.86 -25.22 -2.83
CA GLN A 317 2.96 -26.35 -2.61
C GLN A 317 3.36 -27.27 -1.44
N PRO A 318 4.65 -27.63 -1.23
CA PRO A 318 5.05 -28.40 -0.06
C PRO A 318 4.77 -27.70 1.27
N SER A 319 5.04 -26.40 1.36
CA SER A 319 4.77 -25.58 2.56
C SER A 319 3.27 -25.47 2.83
N LEU A 320 2.47 -25.17 1.80
CA LEU A 320 1.00 -25.11 1.87
C LEU A 320 0.38 -26.44 2.29
N SER A 321 0.85 -27.56 1.71
CA SER A 321 0.42 -28.90 2.11
C SER A 321 0.77 -29.19 3.56
N ALA A 322 2.01 -28.92 3.97
CA ALA A 322 2.48 -29.21 5.33
C ALA A 322 1.74 -28.37 6.38
N PHE A 323 1.44 -27.09 6.07
CA PHE A 323 0.60 -26.22 6.90
C PHE A 323 -0.78 -26.84 7.15
N MET A 324 -1.50 -27.18 6.07
CA MET A 324 -2.85 -27.70 6.15
C MET A 324 -2.89 -29.08 6.83
N GLN A 325 -1.93 -29.96 6.52
CA GLN A 325 -1.82 -31.27 7.16
C GLN A 325 -1.54 -31.16 8.66
N ALA A 326 -0.61 -30.28 9.07
CA ALA A 326 -0.29 -30.07 10.48
C ALA A 326 -1.49 -29.52 11.24
N TYR A 327 -2.22 -28.56 10.65
CA TYR A 327 -3.44 -28.02 11.24
C TYR A 327 -4.48 -29.12 11.49
N LEU A 328 -4.82 -29.89 10.45
CA LEU A 328 -5.80 -30.97 10.54
C LEU A 328 -5.36 -32.09 11.50
N ALA A 329 -4.07 -32.42 11.54
CA ALA A 329 -3.55 -33.48 12.40
C ALA A 329 -3.49 -33.04 13.88
N GLN A 330 -3.27 -31.75 14.15
CA GLN A 330 -3.34 -31.18 15.50
C GLN A 330 -4.79 -31.02 15.98
N PHE A 331 -5.72 -30.65 15.10
CA PHE A 331 -7.13 -30.49 15.41
C PHE A 331 -8.05 -31.37 14.53
N PRO A 332 -7.99 -32.71 14.65
CA PRO A 332 -8.75 -33.61 13.78
C PRO A 332 -10.27 -33.52 14.01
N GLY A 333 -10.70 -33.06 15.20
CA GLY A 333 -12.11 -32.84 15.52
C GLY A 333 -12.80 -31.82 14.62
N ILE A 334 -12.05 -30.92 13.97
CA ILE A 334 -12.63 -29.91 13.08
C ILE A 334 -13.35 -30.54 11.88
N LEU A 335 -12.87 -31.67 11.38
CA LEU A 335 -13.47 -32.39 10.25
C LEU A 335 -14.81 -33.05 10.61
N ALA A 336 -15.07 -33.26 11.90
CA ALA A 336 -16.38 -33.73 12.36
C ALA A 336 -17.42 -32.59 12.35
N ALA A 337 -16.99 -31.36 12.62
CA ALA A 337 -17.83 -30.17 12.55
C ALA A 337 -18.00 -29.68 11.09
N PHE A 338 -16.92 -29.67 10.32
CA PHE A 338 -16.86 -29.19 8.94
C PHE A 338 -16.20 -30.24 8.03
N PRO A 339 -16.96 -31.19 7.46
CA PRO A 339 -16.40 -32.22 6.57
C PRO A 339 -15.74 -31.65 5.30
N ASP A 340 -16.13 -30.44 4.89
CA ASP A 340 -15.62 -29.71 3.74
C ASP A 340 -14.48 -28.72 4.09
N PHE A 341 -13.89 -28.83 5.29
CA PHE A 341 -12.95 -27.84 5.83
C PHE A 341 -11.84 -27.39 4.84
N PRO A 342 -11.15 -28.28 4.07
CA PRO A 342 -10.17 -27.83 3.08
C PRO A 342 -10.75 -26.95 1.98
N ALA A 343 -11.94 -27.27 1.47
CA ALA A 343 -12.60 -26.46 0.45
C ALA A 343 -13.08 -25.11 1.02
N ARG A 344 -13.58 -25.12 2.26
CA ARG A 344 -13.94 -23.92 3.03
C ARG A 344 -12.74 -22.99 3.24
N VAL A 345 -11.57 -23.54 3.62
CA VAL A 345 -10.31 -22.80 3.75
C VAL A 345 -9.93 -22.12 2.43
N LEU A 346 -10.07 -22.80 1.29
CA LEU A 346 -9.80 -22.17 -0.01
C LEU A 346 -10.76 -21.02 -0.30
N ARG A 347 -12.06 -21.13 0.04
CA ARG A 347 -13.01 -20.03 -0.12
C ARG A 347 -12.60 -18.82 0.71
N PHE A 348 -12.23 -19.01 1.99
CA PHE A 348 -11.71 -17.94 2.83
C PHE A 348 -10.36 -17.39 2.34
N ALA A 349 -9.50 -18.22 1.74
CA ALA A 349 -8.29 -17.72 1.09
C ALA A 349 -8.61 -16.82 -0.11
N GLY A 350 -9.65 -17.16 -0.89
CA GLY A 350 -10.15 -16.28 -1.94
C GLY A 350 -10.71 -14.96 -1.42
N LEU A 351 -11.43 -14.98 -0.29
CA LEU A 351 -11.87 -13.77 0.39
C LEU A 351 -10.68 -12.95 0.91
N GLY A 352 -9.67 -13.59 1.51
CA GLY A 352 -8.44 -12.95 1.98
C GLY A 352 -7.64 -12.27 0.85
N LEU A 353 -7.63 -12.82 -0.36
CA LEU A 353 -7.05 -12.16 -1.53
C LEU A 353 -7.85 -10.90 -1.95
N ILE A 354 -9.18 -10.91 -1.80
CA ILE A 354 -10.02 -9.72 -2.03
C ILE A 354 -9.76 -8.67 -0.96
N GLY A 355 -9.72 -9.06 0.32
CA GLY A 355 -9.36 -8.18 1.44
C GLY A 355 -7.99 -7.53 1.24
N ALA A 356 -6.99 -8.31 0.82
CA ALA A 356 -5.66 -7.78 0.51
C ALA A 356 -5.64 -6.75 -0.64
N ILE A 357 -6.59 -6.81 -1.57
CA ILE A 357 -6.78 -5.74 -2.57
C ILE A 357 -7.42 -4.52 -1.90
N GLN A 358 -8.49 -4.71 -1.13
CA GLN A 358 -9.17 -3.61 -0.42
C GLN A 358 -8.23 -2.86 0.53
N ASP A 359 -7.34 -3.56 1.25
CA ASP A 359 -6.30 -2.95 2.08
C ASP A 359 -5.45 -1.98 1.25
N ARG A 360 -4.92 -2.43 0.11
CA ARG A 360 -4.11 -1.58 -0.78
C ARG A 360 -4.90 -0.36 -1.26
N LEU A 361 -6.18 -0.56 -1.61
CA LEU A 361 -7.07 0.54 -2.01
C LEU A 361 -7.35 1.53 -0.88
N HIS A 362 -7.47 1.05 0.36
CA HIS A 362 -7.66 1.87 1.56
C HIS A 362 -6.45 2.78 1.82
N TYR A 363 -5.24 2.30 1.52
CA TYR A 363 -4.02 3.12 1.50
C TYR A 363 -3.86 3.97 0.23
N ARG A 364 -4.89 3.99 -0.65
CA ARG A 364 -4.96 4.69 -1.94
C ARG A 364 -3.95 4.20 -2.98
N GLU A 365 -3.35 3.05 -2.79
CA GLU A 365 -2.50 2.44 -3.82
C GLU A 365 -3.29 2.21 -5.12
N SER A 366 -2.58 2.22 -6.24
CA SER A 366 -3.20 2.01 -7.55
C SER A 366 -3.58 0.53 -7.77
N CYS A 367 -4.71 0.29 -8.45
CA CYS A 367 -5.09 -1.05 -8.90
C CYS A 367 -4.46 -1.36 -10.25
N GLY A 368 -3.42 -2.19 -10.25
CA GLY A 368 -2.66 -2.60 -11.41
C GLY A 368 -2.95 -4.03 -11.87
N ASN A 369 -2.01 -4.62 -12.62
CA ASN A 369 -2.15 -5.99 -13.13
C ASN A 369 -2.06 -7.04 -12.03
N LEU A 370 -1.34 -6.74 -10.93
CA LEU A 370 -1.21 -7.63 -9.78
C LEU A 370 -2.57 -7.85 -9.11
N GLU A 371 -3.30 -6.77 -8.82
CA GLU A 371 -4.63 -6.82 -8.19
C GLU A 371 -5.65 -7.53 -9.10
N ILE A 372 -5.53 -7.35 -10.43
CA ILE A 372 -6.35 -8.08 -11.40
C ILE A 372 -6.05 -9.58 -11.34
N ALA A 373 -4.78 -9.98 -11.26
CA ALA A 373 -4.38 -11.39 -11.13
C ALA A 373 -4.84 -11.98 -9.78
N MET A 374 -4.71 -11.22 -8.69
CA MET A 374 -5.22 -11.59 -7.36
C MET A 374 -6.73 -11.84 -7.42
N LEU A 375 -7.51 -10.94 -8.03
CA LEU A 375 -8.96 -11.10 -8.18
C LEU A 375 -9.34 -12.33 -9.02
N GLN A 376 -8.55 -12.67 -10.05
CA GLN A 376 -8.77 -13.87 -10.86
C GLN A 376 -8.52 -15.16 -10.05
N VAL A 377 -7.45 -15.20 -9.25
CA VAL A 377 -7.18 -16.32 -8.35
C VAL A 377 -8.26 -16.41 -7.28
N ALA A 378 -8.62 -15.29 -6.63
CA ALA A 378 -9.69 -15.22 -5.65
C ALA A 378 -11.00 -15.79 -6.19
N ARG A 379 -11.38 -15.42 -7.42
CA ARG A 379 -12.55 -15.99 -8.10
C ARG A 379 -12.45 -17.51 -8.27
N SER A 380 -11.29 -18.05 -8.64
CA SER A 380 -11.12 -19.51 -8.75
C SER A 380 -11.32 -20.20 -7.40
N LEU A 381 -10.77 -19.63 -6.33
CA LEU A 381 -10.84 -20.18 -4.98
C LEU A 381 -12.26 -20.14 -4.41
N LEU A 382 -12.96 -19.01 -4.56
CA LEU A 382 -14.33 -18.82 -4.08
C LEU A 382 -15.34 -19.62 -4.89
N CYS A 383 -15.25 -19.60 -6.23
CA CYS A 383 -16.25 -20.20 -7.10
C CYS A 383 -16.01 -21.69 -7.40
N ASN A 384 -14.76 -22.18 -7.34
CA ASN A 384 -14.39 -23.55 -7.70
C ASN A 384 -13.34 -24.15 -6.73
N PRO A 385 -13.58 -24.17 -5.41
CA PRO A 385 -12.58 -24.58 -4.42
C PRO A 385 -12.05 -26.01 -4.64
N GLU A 386 -12.93 -26.95 -5.01
CA GLU A 386 -12.53 -28.35 -5.27
C GLU A 386 -11.53 -28.49 -6.42
N ALA A 387 -11.71 -27.69 -7.49
CA ALA A 387 -10.77 -27.69 -8.61
C ALA A 387 -9.43 -27.02 -8.23
N ALA A 388 -9.47 -26.05 -7.32
CA ALA A 388 -8.28 -25.33 -6.87
C ALA A 388 -7.39 -26.14 -5.92
N MET A 389 -7.91 -27.21 -5.29
CA MET A 389 -7.17 -28.07 -4.35
C MET A 389 -5.82 -28.54 -4.91
N VAL A 390 -5.83 -29.08 -6.12
CA VAL A 390 -4.61 -29.58 -6.80
C VAL A 390 -3.64 -28.45 -7.10
N THR A 391 -4.14 -27.28 -7.49
CA THR A 391 -3.31 -26.12 -7.82
C THR A 391 -2.63 -25.54 -6.59
N VAL A 392 -3.36 -25.39 -5.48
CA VAL A 392 -2.86 -24.74 -4.26
C VAL A 392 -1.98 -25.68 -3.44
N PHE A 393 -2.45 -26.91 -3.18
CA PHE A 393 -1.74 -27.85 -2.31
C PHE A 393 -0.86 -28.84 -3.09
N GLY A 394 -0.98 -28.90 -4.43
CA GLY A 394 -0.27 -29.91 -5.24
C GLY A 394 -0.89 -31.30 -5.18
N ARG A 395 -2.06 -31.45 -4.52
CA ARG A 395 -2.73 -32.74 -4.27
C ARG A 395 -4.24 -32.57 -4.32
N SER A 396 -4.98 -33.62 -4.66
CA SER A 396 -6.45 -33.57 -4.79
C SER A 396 -7.19 -33.70 -3.45
N HIS A 397 -6.50 -34.09 -2.39
CA HIS A 397 -7.07 -34.28 -1.05
C HIS A 397 -5.96 -34.04 -0.01
N VAL A 398 -6.33 -33.44 1.12
CA VAL A 398 -5.44 -33.22 2.27
C VAL A 398 -6.07 -33.90 3.48
N SER A 399 -5.39 -34.94 4.01
CA SER A 399 -5.84 -35.71 5.18
C SER A 399 -4.92 -35.47 6.38
N PRO A 400 -5.44 -35.46 7.63
CA PRO A 400 -4.59 -35.52 8.82
C PRO A 400 -3.68 -36.76 8.85
N ASP A 401 -4.14 -37.90 8.30
CA ASP A 401 -3.38 -39.16 8.26
C ASP A 401 -2.15 -39.09 7.34
N ASP A 402 -2.14 -38.12 6.40
CA ASP A 402 -1.02 -37.91 5.48
C ASP A 402 0.09 -37.04 6.08
N PHE A 403 -0.08 -36.55 7.33
CA PHE A 403 0.94 -35.75 7.99
C PHE A 403 2.21 -36.59 8.19
N GLN A 404 3.31 -36.09 7.64
CA GLN A 404 4.64 -36.60 7.90
C GLN A 404 5.51 -35.43 8.38
N PRO A 405 6.18 -35.55 9.54
CA PRO A 405 7.06 -34.50 10.01
C PRO A 405 8.17 -34.29 8.95
N PRO A 406 8.45 -33.04 8.53
CA PRO A 406 9.51 -32.80 7.58
C PRO A 406 10.84 -33.36 8.12
N GLY A 407 11.58 -34.05 7.25
CA GLY A 407 12.84 -34.67 7.61
C GLY A 407 13.90 -33.64 8.04
N PRO A 408 15.03 -34.10 8.63
CA PRO A 408 16.16 -33.22 8.89
C PRO A 408 16.63 -32.60 7.57
N GLU A 409 16.61 -31.28 7.51
CA GLU A 409 17.12 -30.55 6.34
C GLU A 409 18.65 -30.71 6.30
N PRO A 410 19.25 -30.91 5.12
CA PRO A 410 20.71 -30.91 5.00
C PRO A 410 21.24 -29.58 5.53
N ASP A 411 22.31 -29.61 6.34
CA ASP A 411 22.88 -28.47 7.07
C ASP A 411 22.73 -27.16 6.27
N LEU A 412 21.62 -26.47 6.51
CA LEU A 412 21.39 -25.13 6.05
C LEU A 412 22.29 -24.31 6.96
N GLU A 413 23.54 -24.07 6.55
CA GLU A 413 24.21 -22.91 7.11
C GLU A 413 23.30 -21.73 6.77
N PRO A 414 22.71 -21.03 7.77
CA PRO A 414 22.01 -19.81 7.47
C PRO A 414 23.01 -18.96 6.71
N ASP A 415 22.66 -18.53 5.51
CA ASP A 415 23.47 -17.56 4.80
C ASP A 415 23.48 -16.33 5.73
N ARG A 416 24.55 -16.21 6.52
CA ARG A 416 24.83 -15.03 7.30
C ARG A 416 25.29 -13.95 6.33
N GLY A 417 24.46 -13.64 5.33
CA GLY A 417 24.32 -12.26 4.89
C GLY A 417 23.92 -11.52 6.14
N GLY A 418 24.89 -10.90 6.81
CA GLY A 418 24.67 -10.17 8.04
C GLY A 418 23.73 -9.00 7.79
N ILE A 419 22.43 -9.26 7.79
CA ILE A 419 21.43 -8.30 8.19
C ILE A 419 21.37 -8.49 9.71
N GLY A 420 22.34 -7.89 10.40
CA GLY A 420 21.96 -7.35 11.69
C GLY A 420 20.72 -6.50 11.41
N SER A 421 19.70 -6.62 12.25
CA SER A 421 18.72 -5.56 12.46
C SER A 421 19.34 -4.24 12.02
N THR A 422 18.75 -3.55 11.06
CA THR A 422 19.13 -2.16 10.80
C THR A 422 18.67 -1.28 11.97
N CYS A 423 18.89 -1.69 13.22
CA CYS A 423 19.75 -0.92 14.10
C CYS A 423 21.05 -0.66 13.36
N SER A 424 21.07 0.40 12.54
CA SER A 424 22.34 1.09 12.35
C SER A 424 22.83 1.40 13.76
N ALA A 425 23.86 0.69 14.22
CA ALA A 425 24.63 1.17 15.33
C ALA A 425 25.02 2.59 14.94
N ALA A 426 24.49 3.59 15.64
CA ALA A 426 25.05 4.92 15.56
C ALA A 426 26.57 4.75 15.79
N PRO A 427 27.42 5.30 14.91
CA PRO A 427 28.86 5.22 15.13
C PRO A 427 29.15 5.79 16.51
N SER A 428 29.88 5.03 17.32
CA SER A 428 30.46 5.49 18.58
C SER A 428 30.98 6.92 18.42
N PRO A 429 30.63 7.88 19.30
CA PRO A 429 31.12 9.24 19.21
C PRO A 429 32.54 9.29 19.77
N LEU A 430 33.49 8.66 19.09
CA LEU A 430 34.92 8.72 19.38
C LEU A 430 35.69 8.15 18.17
N ASP A 431 35.66 8.89 17.06
CA ASP A 431 36.78 9.08 16.13
C ASP A 431 36.36 10.13 15.08
N THR A 432 36.22 11.37 15.54
CA THR A 432 36.25 12.55 14.66
C THR A 432 37.63 12.66 14.02
N LEU A 433 37.74 12.40 12.72
CA LEU A 433 38.43 13.22 11.71
C LEU A 433 38.67 12.44 10.41
N GLU A 434 37.63 12.25 9.59
CA GLU A 434 37.81 12.26 8.14
C GLU A 434 36.73 13.16 7.53
N LEU A 435 37.17 14.28 6.94
CA LEU A 435 36.34 15.18 6.17
C LEU A 435 35.71 14.40 5.01
N GLN A 436 34.45 13.99 5.15
CA GLN A 436 33.64 13.55 4.02
C GLN A 436 33.49 14.75 3.08
N ALA A 437 34.12 14.68 1.91
CA ALA A 437 33.92 15.67 0.87
C ALA A 437 32.47 15.59 0.40
N GLU A 438 31.69 16.65 0.62
CA GLU A 438 30.37 16.83 0.01
C GLU A 438 30.50 16.56 -1.49
N VAL A 439 29.82 15.53 -2.00
CA VAL A 439 29.69 15.43 -3.46
C VAL A 439 28.79 16.58 -3.89
N PRO A 440 29.30 17.50 -4.74
CA PRO A 440 28.58 18.71 -5.09
C PRO A 440 27.25 18.35 -5.78
N GLN A 441 26.20 19.14 -5.50
CA GLN A 441 24.93 18.96 -6.18
C GLN A 441 25.12 19.07 -7.71
N PRO A 442 24.39 18.25 -8.52
CA PRO A 442 24.37 18.39 -9.96
C PRO A 442 24.19 19.85 -10.37
N HIS A 443 25.01 20.30 -11.31
CA HIS A 443 25.05 21.69 -11.73
C HIS A 443 23.67 22.21 -12.17
N TRP A 444 22.89 21.38 -12.85
CA TRP A 444 21.58 21.75 -13.36
C TRP A 444 20.54 22.07 -12.27
N LEU A 445 20.70 21.52 -11.05
CA LEU A 445 19.83 21.86 -9.91
C LEU A 445 20.11 23.27 -9.38
N GLN A 446 21.35 23.77 -9.56
CA GLN A 446 21.75 25.09 -9.08
C GLN A 446 21.24 26.21 -9.99
N HIS A 447 21.14 25.95 -11.31
CA HIS A 447 20.75 26.95 -12.30
C HIS A 447 19.33 26.77 -12.84
N GLY A 448 18.73 25.59 -12.65
CA GLY A 448 17.33 25.31 -12.95
C GLY A 448 16.95 25.36 -14.44
N SER A 449 17.92 25.24 -15.35
CA SER A 449 17.66 25.33 -16.80
C SER A 449 17.43 23.95 -17.43
N GLY A 450 16.38 23.81 -18.25
CA GLY A 450 16.09 22.56 -18.95
C GLY A 450 17.20 22.12 -19.92
N GLN A 451 18.04 23.06 -20.39
CA GLN A 451 19.20 22.74 -21.22
C GLN A 451 20.32 22.04 -20.43
N GLU A 452 20.54 22.45 -19.18
CA GLU A 452 21.54 21.81 -18.32
C GLU A 452 21.07 20.44 -17.82
N ALA A 453 19.79 20.31 -17.47
CA ALA A 453 19.21 19.02 -17.10
C ALA A 453 19.34 18.00 -18.26
N LEU A 454 19.07 18.45 -19.49
CA LEU A 454 19.28 17.63 -20.68
C LEU A 454 20.76 17.30 -20.93
N ALA A 455 21.67 18.24 -20.66
CA ALA A 455 23.10 17.98 -20.76
C ALA A 455 23.56 16.95 -19.73
N ASP A 456 23.10 17.04 -18.49
CA ASP A 456 23.35 16.06 -17.42
C ASP A 456 22.90 14.65 -17.86
N LEU A 457 21.66 14.54 -18.33
CA LEU A 457 21.09 13.29 -18.85
C LEU A 457 21.96 12.64 -19.93
N ILE A 458 22.31 13.42 -20.96
CA ILE A 458 23.09 12.92 -22.10
C ILE A 458 24.47 12.43 -21.64
N ASN A 459 25.09 13.14 -20.71
CA ASN A 459 26.47 12.87 -20.28
C ASN A 459 26.58 11.76 -19.23
N HIS A 460 25.59 11.62 -18.33
CA HIS A 460 25.75 10.89 -17.08
C HIS A 460 24.88 9.65 -16.92
N VAL A 461 23.74 9.53 -17.62
CA VAL A 461 22.92 8.31 -17.57
C VAL A 461 23.62 7.16 -18.30
N ARG A 462 23.81 6.02 -17.64
CA ARG A 462 24.38 4.79 -18.21
C ARG A 462 23.36 3.66 -18.17
N ILE A 463 23.19 2.96 -19.29
CA ILE A 463 22.23 1.85 -19.44
C ILE A 463 23.05 0.61 -19.77
N GLU A 464 23.31 -0.22 -18.76
CA GLU A 464 24.12 -1.43 -18.86
C GLU A 464 23.35 -2.59 -18.19
N PRO A 465 22.35 -3.20 -18.88
CA PRO A 465 21.49 -4.21 -18.28
C PRO A 465 22.30 -5.34 -17.60
N PRO A 466 21.99 -5.67 -16.33
CA PRO A 466 20.71 -5.43 -15.65
C PRO A 466 20.59 -4.08 -14.90
N LEU A 467 21.57 -3.16 -15.00
CA LEU A 467 21.58 -1.92 -14.23
C LEU A 467 21.40 -0.66 -15.10
N ILE A 468 20.74 0.35 -14.52
CA ILE A 468 20.74 1.73 -15.02
C ILE A 468 21.35 2.61 -13.94
N CYS A 469 22.38 3.38 -14.30
CA CYS A 469 23.18 4.10 -13.31
C CYS A 469 23.24 5.61 -13.58
N HIS A 470 23.34 6.37 -12.50
CA HIS A 470 23.66 7.79 -12.49
C HIS A 470 24.68 8.10 -11.39
N PRO A 471 25.64 9.03 -11.58
CA PRO A 471 26.62 9.37 -10.55
C PRO A 471 26.02 10.03 -9.31
N ALA A 472 24.91 10.77 -9.44
CA ALA A 472 24.28 11.51 -8.36
C ALA A 472 23.00 10.88 -7.76
N TYR A 473 22.40 9.90 -8.45
CA TYR A 473 21.12 9.29 -8.07
C TYR A 473 21.30 7.78 -7.86
N ALA A 474 20.41 7.17 -7.06
CA ALA A 474 20.43 5.74 -6.81
C ALA A 474 20.37 4.95 -8.13
N ASP A 475 21.05 3.80 -8.18
CA ASP A 475 21.04 2.92 -9.35
C ASP A 475 19.73 2.12 -9.39
N LEU A 476 19.25 1.80 -10.60
CA LEU A 476 18.03 1.01 -10.80
C LEU A 476 18.38 -0.40 -11.29
N ASP A 477 17.93 -1.43 -10.56
CA ASP A 477 17.99 -2.83 -10.97
C ASP A 477 16.77 -3.19 -11.82
N LEU A 478 17.01 -3.69 -13.03
CA LEU A 478 15.97 -4.08 -13.97
C LEU A 478 15.27 -5.39 -13.58
N VAL A 479 15.82 -6.24 -12.72
CA VAL A 479 15.18 -7.50 -12.32
C VAL A 479 14.35 -7.31 -11.04
N HIS A 480 14.77 -6.41 -10.17
CA HIS A 480 14.10 -6.04 -8.91
C HIS A 480 13.98 -4.51 -8.81
N PRO A 481 13.09 -3.87 -9.58
CA PRO A 481 12.91 -2.42 -9.52
C PRO A 481 12.31 -2.03 -8.16
N GLY A 482 13.11 -1.39 -7.31
CA GLY A 482 12.69 -0.91 -5.98
C GLY A 482 13.49 -1.45 -4.78
N GLU A 483 14.36 -2.44 -4.98
CA GLU A 483 15.21 -3.00 -3.92
C GLU A 483 16.68 -2.52 -4.06
N PRO A 484 17.39 -2.27 -2.95
CA PRO A 484 18.84 -2.03 -2.98
C PRO A 484 19.58 -3.20 -3.65
N VAL A 485 20.67 -2.91 -4.36
CA VAL A 485 21.46 -3.95 -5.04
C VAL A 485 22.20 -4.84 -4.03
N SER A 486 21.56 -5.88 -3.49
CA SER A 486 22.16 -6.90 -2.62
C SER A 486 22.49 -8.16 -3.43
N THR A 487 23.77 -8.30 -3.81
CA THR A 487 24.52 -9.47 -4.36
C THR A 487 23.83 -10.53 -5.25
N GLY A 488 24.35 -10.75 -6.48
CA GLY A 488 24.04 -11.91 -7.34
C GLY A 488 23.79 -11.61 -8.82
N VAL A 489 24.68 -10.87 -9.51
CA VAL A 489 24.51 -10.38 -10.91
C VAL A 489 24.25 -11.51 -11.93
N ASP A 490 24.85 -12.69 -11.75
CA ASP A 490 24.81 -13.77 -12.74
C ASP A 490 23.44 -14.46 -12.87
N GLN A 491 22.74 -14.68 -11.74
CA GLN A 491 21.40 -15.27 -11.77
C GLN A 491 20.36 -14.29 -12.36
N ARG A 492 20.56 -12.98 -12.13
CA ARG A 492 19.71 -11.90 -12.65
C ARG A 492 19.80 -11.78 -14.16
N GLN A 493 21.02 -11.83 -14.71
CA GLN A 493 21.24 -11.83 -16.15
C GLN A 493 20.66 -13.08 -16.82
N GLN A 494 20.72 -14.23 -16.14
CA GLN A 494 20.09 -15.47 -16.61
C GLN A 494 18.56 -15.38 -16.65
N ARG A 495 17.91 -14.66 -15.72
CA ARG A 495 16.45 -14.43 -15.76
C ARG A 495 16.05 -13.49 -16.91
N LEU A 496 16.70 -12.34 -17.03
CA LEU A 496 16.39 -11.37 -18.10
C LEU A 496 16.67 -11.95 -19.51
N SER A 497 17.67 -12.84 -19.64
CA SER A 497 17.98 -13.52 -20.90
C SER A 497 17.00 -14.63 -21.30
N LYS A 498 16.14 -15.10 -20.39
CA LYS A 498 15.05 -16.05 -20.71
C LYS A 498 13.87 -15.37 -21.43
N LEU A 499 13.77 -14.03 -21.39
CA LEU A 499 12.72 -13.30 -22.10
C LEU A 499 12.92 -13.35 -23.62
N PRO A 500 11.84 -13.52 -24.41
CA PRO A 500 11.88 -13.22 -25.83
C PRO A 500 12.42 -11.81 -26.10
N GLU A 501 13.27 -11.65 -27.12
CA GLU A 501 13.99 -10.41 -27.41
C GLU A 501 13.10 -9.16 -27.41
N GLN A 502 11.93 -9.26 -28.07
CA GLN A 502 10.99 -8.14 -28.18
C GLN A 502 10.43 -7.71 -26.82
N LEU A 503 10.13 -8.66 -25.92
CA LEU A 503 9.61 -8.37 -24.58
C LEU A 503 10.69 -7.77 -23.70
N ARG A 504 11.91 -8.33 -23.77
CA ARG A 504 13.06 -7.77 -23.05
C ARG A 504 13.29 -6.31 -23.44
N GLN A 505 13.24 -5.99 -24.74
CA GLN A 505 13.39 -4.62 -25.22
C GLN A 505 12.28 -3.70 -24.71
N ALA A 506 11.01 -4.12 -24.77
CA ALA A 506 9.88 -3.32 -24.29
C ALA A 506 9.99 -3.03 -22.78
N TYR A 507 10.35 -4.05 -21.99
CA TYR A 507 10.55 -3.93 -20.54
C TYR A 507 11.67 -2.95 -20.18
N VAL A 508 12.87 -3.12 -20.76
CA VAL A 508 14.01 -2.21 -20.53
C VAL A 508 13.65 -0.77 -20.89
N VAL A 509 12.96 -0.58 -22.02
CA VAL A 509 12.47 0.74 -22.45
C VAL A 509 11.54 1.38 -21.40
N GLY A 510 10.65 0.59 -20.79
CA GLY A 510 9.77 1.06 -19.72
C GLY A 510 10.51 1.48 -18.45
N GLN A 511 11.49 0.68 -18.01
CA GLN A 511 12.29 0.97 -16.82
C GLN A 511 13.17 2.21 -17.01
N VAL A 512 13.85 2.34 -18.16
CA VAL A 512 14.62 3.55 -18.49
C VAL A 512 13.70 4.77 -18.53
N ARG A 513 12.49 4.66 -19.09
CA ARG A 513 11.53 5.77 -19.12
C ARG A 513 11.20 6.26 -17.71
N ASN A 514 10.86 5.36 -16.79
CA ASN A 514 10.49 5.71 -15.43
C ASN A 514 11.69 6.35 -14.69
N TYR A 515 12.87 5.73 -14.76
CA TYR A 515 14.09 6.29 -14.17
C TYR A 515 14.40 7.73 -14.64
N LEU A 516 14.23 8.01 -15.93
CA LEU A 516 14.41 9.36 -16.47
C LEU A 516 13.33 10.33 -16.00
N HIS A 517 12.09 9.86 -15.88
CA HIS A 517 10.98 10.65 -15.36
C HIS A 517 11.23 11.04 -13.90
N ASP A 518 11.65 10.08 -13.07
CA ASP A 518 11.81 10.27 -11.63
C ASP A 518 12.96 11.24 -11.30
N ILE A 519 14.01 11.27 -12.12
CA ILE A 519 15.13 12.22 -11.96
C ILE A 519 14.81 13.61 -12.52
N TYR A 520 14.33 13.68 -13.77
CA TYR A 520 14.34 14.93 -14.54
C TYR A 520 12.97 15.59 -14.66
N PHE A 521 11.88 14.85 -14.48
CA PHE A 521 10.52 15.38 -14.57
C PHE A 521 9.91 15.59 -13.19
N SER A 522 9.82 14.55 -12.36
CA SER A 522 9.18 14.64 -11.04
C SER A 522 10.16 15.00 -9.92
N GLY A 523 11.40 14.52 -9.98
CA GLY A 523 12.40 14.73 -8.92
C GLY A 523 12.25 13.78 -7.72
N GLU A 524 11.56 12.65 -7.88
CA GLU A 524 11.32 11.63 -6.85
C GLU A 524 12.54 10.75 -6.57
N GLN A 525 13.46 10.61 -7.52
CA GLN A 525 14.56 9.65 -7.38
C GLN A 525 15.50 10.03 -6.23
N GLU A 526 15.74 9.08 -5.33
CA GLU A 526 16.68 9.26 -4.21
C GLU A 526 18.11 9.52 -4.69
N ARG A 527 18.80 10.40 -3.96
CA ARG A 527 20.21 10.74 -4.22
C ARG A 527 21.11 9.80 -3.44
N LYS A 528 22.22 9.38 -4.06
CA LYS A 528 23.21 8.45 -3.44
C LYS A 528 23.84 8.94 -2.12
N ILE A 529 23.67 10.22 -1.80
CA ILE A 529 24.17 10.83 -0.57
C ILE A 529 22.97 11.53 0.06
N ALA A 530 22.26 10.82 0.92
CA ALA A 530 21.41 11.46 1.90
C ALA A 530 22.33 12.28 2.81
N GLY A 531 21.98 13.55 3.07
CA GLY A 531 22.62 14.32 4.13
C GLY A 531 22.47 13.61 5.49
N PRO A 532 23.13 14.08 6.56
CA PRO A 532 22.92 13.52 7.89
C PRO A 532 21.41 13.46 8.15
N ALA A 533 20.91 12.27 8.45
CA ALA A 533 19.51 12.06 8.77
C ALA A 533 19.14 13.06 9.86
N VAL A 534 18.35 14.08 9.50
CA VAL A 534 17.74 14.95 10.51
C VAL A 534 16.98 13.99 11.40
N THR A 535 17.29 13.98 12.70
CA THR A 535 16.58 13.18 13.69
C THR A 535 15.10 13.54 13.57
N LYS A 536 14.35 12.70 12.88
CA LYS A 536 12.95 12.93 12.58
C LYS A 536 12.20 12.84 13.90
N GLU A 537 11.52 13.92 14.27
CA GLU A 537 10.64 13.88 15.43
C GLU A 537 9.42 13.06 15.04
N PHE A 538 9.32 11.83 15.56
CA PHE A 538 8.20 10.94 15.27
C PHE A 538 6.94 11.43 16.01
N LYS A 539 5.84 11.63 15.27
CA LYS A 539 4.56 12.10 15.79
C LYS A 539 3.42 11.23 15.30
N ASN A 540 2.42 11.04 16.15
CA ASN A 540 1.19 10.36 15.81
C ASN A 540 0.21 11.32 15.12
N ASP A 541 0.45 11.62 13.83
CA ASP A 541 -0.35 12.57 13.04
C ASP A 541 -0.80 12.03 11.66
N ALA A 542 -0.51 10.75 11.38
CA ALA A 542 -0.91 10.07 10.15
C ALA A 542 -1.96 8.98 10.44
N VAL A 543 -3.00 8.90 9.60
CA VAL A 543 -3.99 7.81 9.60
C VAL A 543 -4.04 7.24 8.19
N SER A 544 -3.92 5.92 8.09
CA SER A 544 -3.92 5.19 6.81
C SER A 544 -2.89 5.73 5.80
N GLY A 545 -1.77 6.32 6.26
CA GLY A 545 -0.76 6.92 5.37
C GLY A 545 -1.02 8.38 4.95
N LEU A 546 -2.08 9.02 5.46
CA LEU A 546 -2.34 10.46 5.24
C LEU A 546 -2.03 11.27 6.50
N ASN A 547 -1.27 12.36 6.35
CA ASN A 547 -1.20 13.38 7.38
C ASN A 547 -2.58 14.03 7.55
N VAL A 548 -3.26 13.74 8.66
CA VAL A 548 -4.69 14.05 8.83
C VAL A 548 -4.95 15.56 8.84
N ASP A 549 -4.06 16.31 9.50
CA ASP A 549 -4.18 17.75 9.60
C ASP A 549 -3.92 18.44 8.25
N TYR A 550 -2.90 18.00 7.51
CA TYR A 550 -2.62 18.53 6.19
C TYR A 550 -3.73 18.18 5.20
N PHE A 551 -4.17 16.92 5.13
CA PHE A 551 -5.24 16.48 4.24
C PHE A 551 -6.55 17.25 4.49
N HIS A 552 -6.92 17.48 5.75
CA HIS A 552 -8.07 18.30 6.09
C HIS A 552 -7.89 19.77 5.64
N ARG A 553 -6.68 20.34 5.75
CA ARG A 553 -6.40 21.70 5.25
C ARG A 553 -6.51 21.78 3.72
N ILE A 554 -6.13 20.74 2.99
CA ILE A 554 -6.37 20.64 1.54
C ILE A 554 -7.88 20.73 1.25
N GLN A 555 -8.69 19.92 1.95
CA GLN A 555 -10.15 19.92 1.77
C GLN A 555 -10.77 21.29 2.09
N LEU A 556 -10.31 21.98 3.14
CA LEU A 556 -10.77 23.32 3.48
C LEU A 556 -10.37 24.39 2.44
N ALA A 557 -9.21 24.23 1.82
CA ALA A 557 -8.74 25.14 0.78
C ALA A 557 -9.50 24.95 -0.54
N ASN A 558 -10.04 23.76 -0.81
CA ASN A 558 -10.81 23.50 -2.03
C ASN A 558 -12.17 24.22 -2.01
N GLY A 559 -12.32 25.26 -2.83
CA GLY A 559 -13.54 26.04 -2.99
C GLY A 559 -14.61 25.44 -3.91
N GLY A 560 -14.48 24.17 -4.33
CA GLY A 560 -15.44 23.48 -5.18
C GLY A 560 -16.65 22.92 -4.41
N THR A 561 -17.76 22.71 -5.12
CA THR A 561 -19.03 22.19 -4.57
C THR A 561 -19.46 20.86 -5.19
N GLY A 562 -18.62 20.28 -6.04
CA GLY A 562 -18.90 19.08 -6.82
C GLY A 562 -19.32 19.43 -8.23
N PHE A 563 -19.22 18.44 -9.12
CA PHE A 563 -19.48 18.58 -10.55
C PHE A 563 -20.56 17.60 -11.00
N LEU A 564 -21.12 17.86 -12.17
CA LEU A 564 -22.13 17.00 -12.77
C LEU A 564 -21.45 16.03 -13.75
N ASP A 565 -21.66 14.73 -13.53
CA ASP A 565 -21.17 13.66 -14.39
C ASP A 565 -22.35 12.95 -15.06
N SER A 566 -22.34 12.91 -16.39
CA SER A 566 -23.42 12.34 -17.20
C SER A 566 -23.30 10.83 -17.38
N ASP A 567 -24.31 10.24 -18.02
CA ASP A 567 -24.29 8.86 -18.54
C ASP A 567 -24.33 7.77 -17.47
N TRP A 568 -24.96 8.08 -16.32
CA TRP A 568 -25.30 7.08 -15.31
C TRP A 568 -26.66 6.46 -15.61
N MET A 569 -26.78 5.14 -15.51
CA MET A 569 -28.03 4.43 -15.72
C MET A 569 -28.61 3.95 -14.39
N VAL A 570 -29.89 4.22 -14.13
CA VAL A 570 -30.60 3.65 -12.96
C VAL A 570 -30.81 2.16 -13.18
N ILE A 571 -30.26 1.32 -12.31
CA ILE A 571 -30.36 -0.14 -12.40
C ILE A 571 -31.29 -0.76 -11.35
N GLY A 572 -31.57 -0.04 -10.27
CA GLY A 572 -32.39 -0.55 -9.17
C GLY A 572 -32.72 0.51 -8.13
N TRP A 573 -33.52 0.11 -7.14
CA TRP A 573 -33.96 0.95 -6.04
C TRP A 573 -34.04 0.11 -4.75
N ASP A 574 -33.69 0.71 -3.63
CA ASP A 574 -34.11 0.25 -2.31
C ASP A 574 -35.26 1.15 -1.78
N GLU A 575 -35.54 1.13 -0.47
CA GLU A 575 -36.58 1.97 0.12
C GLU A 575 -36.33 3.48 -0.01
N HIS A 576 -35.06 3.92 -0.05
CA HIS A 576 -34.67 5.34 0.04
C HIS A 576 -33.64 5.81 -0.99
N ARG A 577 -32.85 4.91 -1.57
CA ARG A 577 -31.72 5.16 -2.47
C ARG A 577 -31.97 4.56 -3.84
N ALA A 578 -31.36 5.17 -4.84
CA ALA A 578 -31.27 4.60 -6.18
C ALA A 578 -29.92 3.90 -6.33
N GLN A 579 -29.90 2.79 -7.05
CA GLN A 579 -28.66 2.17 -7.51
C GLN A 579 -28.41 2.58 -8.96
N VAL A 580 -27.24 3.13 -9.23
CA VAL A 580 -26.83 3.61 -10.55
C VAL A 580 -25.57 2.90 -11.04
N GLU A 581 -25.43 2.77 -12.36
CA GLU A 581 -24.27 2.12 -12.99
C GLU A 581 -23.69 2.99 -14.11
N LYS A 582 -22.36 3.10 -14.15
CA LYS A 582 -21.58 3.67 -15.27
C LYS A 582 -20.30 2.86 -15.45
N ASP A 583 -20.03 2.41 -16.68
CA ASP A 583 -18.86 1.60 -17.03
C ASP A 583 -18.63 0.37 -16.13
N GLY A 584 -19.70 -0.21 -15.59
CA GLY A 584 -19.66 -1.36 -14.68
C GLY A 584 -19.36 -1.02 -13.22
N LEU A 585 -19.17 0.25 -12.84
CA LEU A 585 -19.14 0.69 -11.45
C LEU A 585 -20.58 0.90 -10.99
N ARG A 586 -20.97 0.30 -9.85
CA ARG A 586 -22.28 0.50 -9.24
C ARG A 586 -22.17 1.35 -7.98
N LEU A 587 -23.08 2.31 -7.84
CA LEU A 587 -23.16 3.18 -6.66
C LEU A 587 -24.59 3.25 -6.13
N TRP A 588 -24.72 3.37 -4.82
CA TRP A 588 -25.94 3.77 -4.12
C TRP A 588 -25.93 5.28 -3.88
N VAL A 589 -27.02 5.95 -4.25
CA VAL A 589 -27.12 7.41 -4.23
C VAL A 589 -28.44 7.87 -3.62
N ASP A 590 -28.43 9.01 -2.93
CA ASP A 590 -29.65 9.70 -2.50
C ASP A 590 -30.24 10.47 -3.69
N PRO A 591 -31.41 10.07 -4.21
CA PRO A 591 -31.97 10.67 -5.41
C PRO A 591 -32.39 12.14 -5.23
N ASN A 592 -32.51 12.65 -4.00
CA ASN A 592 -32.86 14.05 -3.72
C ASN A 592 -31.64 14.97 -3.66
N ILE A 593 -30.47 14.41 -3.38
CA ILE A 593 -29.20 15.12 -3.22
C ILE A 593 -28.35 14.96 -4.48
N ASP A 594 -28.23 13.74 -4.96
CA ASP A 594 -27.19 13.34 -5.91
C ASP A 594 -27.67 13.31 -7.36
N LEU A 595 -28.97 13.04 -7.60
CA LEU A 595 -29.49 12.82 -8.96
C LEU A 595 -30.15 14.05 -9.60
N VAL A 596 -29.77 14.30 -10.85
CA VAL A 596 -30.36 15.30 -11.75
C VAL A 596 -30.77 14.60 -13.06
N LEU A 597 -31.98 14.87 -13.55
CA LEU A 597 -32.46 14.45 -14.86
C LEU A 597 -31.79 15.29 -15.95
N GLN A 598 -31.61 14.73 -17.15
CA GLN A 598 -30.97 15.44 -18.27
C GLN A 598 -31.64 16.79 -18.62
N ASP A 599 -32.92 16.95 -18.30
CA ASP A 599 -33.68 18.20 -18.49
C ASP A 599 -33.51 19.22 -17.33
N GLY A 600 -32.59 18.98 -16.39
CA GLY A 600 -32.31 19.85 -15.24
C GLY A 600 -33.26 19.71 -14.05
N LEU A 601 -34.19 18.75 -14.08
CA LEU A 601 -35.13 18.42 -12.99
C LEU A 601 -34.50 17.44 -11.99
N LYS A 602 -34.90 17.43 -10.71
CA LYS A 602 -34.45 16.40 -9.76
C LYS A 602 -35.20 15.08 -9.99
N ALA A 603 -34.49 13.96 -9.92
CA ALA A 603 -35.07 12.61 -10.11
C ALA A 603 -35.80 12.04 -8.86
N GLY A 604 -35.88 12.81 -7.76
CA GLY A 604 -36.22 12.32 -6.43
C GLY A 604 -37.71 12.14 -6.11
N ARG A 605 -37.99 11.21 -5.17
CA ARG A 605 -39.32 10.92 -4.60
C ARG A 605 -39.95 12.09 -3.83
N GLY A 606 -39.17 13.11 -3.45
CA GLY A 606 -39.59 14.22 -2.57
C GLY A 606 -40.08 15.50 -3.26
N SER A 607 -40.05 15.58 -4.59
CA SER A 607 -40.73 16.67 -5.29
C SER A 607 -42.20 16.29 -5.45
N ALA A 608 -43.12 17.17 -5.08
CA ALA A 608 -44.55 16.88 -4.92
C ALA A 608 -45.28 16.36 -6.20
N GLU A 609 -44.59 16.27 -7.34
CA GLU A 609 -45.13 15.84 -8.63
C GLU A 609 -44.26 14.84 -9.43
N ALA A 610 -43.10 14.39 -8.95
CA ALA A 610 -42.24 13.47 -9.73
C ALA A 610 -42.26 12.02 -9.22
N ALA A 611 -42.63 11.08 -10.10
CA ALA A 611 -42.42 9.66 -9.88
C ALA A 611 -40.91 9.31 -9.91
N PRO A 612 -40.45 8.29 -9.16
CA PRO A 612 -39.06 7.85 -9.22
C PRO A 612 -38.65 7.47 -10.65
N ALA A 613 -37.43 7.83 -11.04
CA ALA A 613 -36.90 7.49 -12.36
C ALA A 613 -36.97 5.97 -12.62
N ALA A 614 -37.49 5.58 -13.78
CA ALA A 614 -37.63 4.17 -14.14
C ALA A 614 -36.25 3.51 -14.31
N VAL A 615 -36.15 2.21 -14.00
CA VAL A 615 -34.95 1.42 -14.33
C VAL A 615 -34.66 1.52 -15.83
N GLY A 616 -33.39 1.72 -16.18
CA GLY A 616 -32.93 1.99 -17.54
C GLY A 616 -32.92 3.48 -17.93
N THR A 617 -33.38 4.38 -17.04
CA THR A 617 -33.30 5.84 -17.29
C THR A 617 -31.86 6.33 -17.13
N MET A 618 -31.42 7.16 -18.08
CA MET A 618 -30.15 7.87 -17.97
C MET A 618 -30.32 9.12 -17.10
N VAL A 619 -29.41 9.30 -16.14
CA VAL A 619 -29.38 10.38 -15.17
C VAL A 619 -27.99 11.02 -15.12
N VAL A 620 -27.94 12.22 -14.57
CA VAL A 620 -26.71 12.96 -14.25
C VAL A 620 -26.49 12.87 -12.76
N LEU A 621 -25.28 12.49 -12.36
CA LEU A 621 -24.88 12.34 -10.97
C LEU A 621 -24.04 13.55 -10.54
N ARG A 622 -24.34 14.12 -9.37
CA ARG A 622 -23.44 15.08 -8.73
C ARG A 622 -22.33 14.32 -8.00
N LEU A 623 -21.11 14.38 -8.54
CA LEU A 623 -19.93 13.81 -7.91
C LEU A 623 -19.24 14.81 -6.97
N PRO A 624 -18.43 14.33 -6.00
CA PRO A 624 -17.67 15.20 -5.12
C PRO A 624 -16.74 16.17 -5.86
N ASN A 625 -16.30 17.23 -5.18
CA ASN A 625 -15.42 18.26 -5.73
C ASN A 625 -13.96 17.83 -5.89
N ALA A 626 -13.66 16.55 -5.68
CA ALA A 626 -12.31 16.04 -5.76
C ALA A 626 -12.28 14.53 -6.02
N VAL A 627 -11.16 14.11 -6.59
CA VAL A 627 -10.77 12.72 -6.77
C VAL A 627 -9.37 12.51 -6.19
N LEU A 628 -9.08 11.30 -5.72
CA LEU A 628 -7.75 10.93 -5.28
C LEU A 628 -7.01 10.12 -6.35
N THR A 629 -5.69 10.28 -6.38
CA THR A 629 -4.75 9.32 -6.96
C THR A 629 -3.77 8.89 -5.87
N GLU A 630 -2.85 7.97 -6.18
CA GLU A 630 -1.96 7.32 -5.19
C GLU A 630 -1.33 8.29 -4.19
N GLU A 631 -0.74 9.38 -4.67
CA GLU A 631 -0.06 10.37 -3.81
C GLU A 631 -0.70 11.77 -3.85
N SER A 632 -1.86 11.93 -4.50
CA SER A 632 -2.36 13.25 -4.85
C SER A 632 -3.86 13.44 -4.64
N TYR A 633 -4.20 14.67 -4.28
CA TYR A 633 -5.55 15.20 -4.21
C TYR A 633 -5.80 16.07 -5.42
N SER A 634 -6.81 15.73 -6.22
CA SER A 634 -7.20 16.52 -7.40
C SER A 634 -8.54 17.18 -7.19
N ALA A 635 -8.55 18.51 -7.06
CA ALA A 635 -9.76 19.32 -7.05
C ALA A 635 -10.32 19.43 -8.47
N ILE A 636 -11.58 19.04 -8.64
CA ILE A 636 -12.29 19.12 -9.92
C ILE A 636 -13.17 20.37 -9.92
N GLY A 637 -13.11 21.15 -11.00
CA GLY A 637 -13.95 22.33 -11.16
C GLY A 637 -15.44 21.99 -11.14
N ASN A 638 -16.28 22.93 -10.72
CA ASN A 638 -17.74 22.76 -10.70
C ASN A 638 -18.32 22.50 -12.10
N ALA A 639 -17.64 22.99 -13.14
CA ALA A 639 -17.94 22.73 -14.54
C ALA A 639 -17.39 21.38 -15.06
N GLY A 640 -16.73 20.60 -14.20
CA GLY A 640 -16.08 19.34 -14.53
C GLY A 640 -14.60 19.47 -14.88
N GLU A 641 -14.04 18.37 -15.37
CA GLU A 641 -12.69 18.31 -15.92
C GLU A 641 -12.63 18.87 -17.34
N PRO A 642 -11.47 19.35 -17.81
CA PRO A 642 -11.24 19.69 -19.20
C PRO A 642 -11.62 18.52 -20.13
N ALA A 643 -12.38 18.81 -21.19
CA ALA A 643 -12.85 17.77 -22.10
C ALA A 643 -11.69 17.14 -22.91
N LEU A 644 -11.68 15.81 -23.03
CA LEU A 644 -10.61 15.05 -23.70
C LEU A 644 -10.46 15.35 -25.20
N ASP A 645 -11.50 15.89 -25.84
CA ASP A 645 -11.50 16.25 -27.26
C ASP A 645 -11.04 17.70 -27.51
N GLN A 646 -10.89 18.50 -26.45
CA GLN A 646 -10.35 19.86 -26.52
C GLN A 646 -8.82 19.85 -26.39
N ALA A 647 -8.18 20.89 -26.94
CA ALA A 647 -6.75 21.08 -26.73
C ALA A 647 -6.50 21.44 -25.24
N GLY A 648 -5.85 20.55 -24.49
CA GLY A 648 -5.51 20.77 -23.09
C GLY A 648 -4.11 21.37 -22.90
N ILE A 649 -3.92 22.08 -21.79
CA ILE A 649 -2.60 22.45 -21.27
C ILE A 649 -2.48 22.09 -19.79
N SER A 650 -1.26 21.78 -19.38
CA SER A 650 -0.87 21.50 -18.00
C SER A 650 0.14 22.55 -17.53
N ILE A 651 -0.16 23.20 -16.41
CA ILE A 651 0.73 24.13 -15.72
C ILE A 651 1.27 23.43 -14.48
N TYR A 652 2.58 23.29 -14.39
CA TYR A 652 3.30 22.61 -13.32
C TYR A 652 3.90 23.64 -12.36
N PHE A 653 3.79 23.36 -11.06
CA PHE A 653 4.34 24.18 -10.00
C PHE A 653 5.31 23.35 -9.16
N ASN A 654 6.55 23.81 -9.06
CA ASN A 654 7.44 23.42 -7.97
C ASN A 654 7.18 24.37 -6.81
N ILE A 655 6.33 23.93 -5.90
CA ILE A 655 5.81 24.72 -4.79
C ILE A 655 5.97 23.97 -3.47
N SER A 656 6.03 24.68 -2.34
CA SER A 656 5.97 24.09 -0.99
C SER A 656 4.55 23.65 -0.60
N ALA A 657 4.43 22.78 0.41
CA ALA A 657 3.16 22.31 0.96
C ALA A 657 2.21 23.45 1.36
N GLU A 658 2.73 24.51 1.98
CA GLU A 658 1.95 25.70 2.36
C GLU A 658 1.51 26.51 1.12
N GLY A 659 2.39 26.62 0.12
CA GLY A 659 2.04 27.30 -1.13
C GLY A 659 0.97 26.56 -1.92
N ALA A 660 0.96 25.22 -1.90
CA ALA A 660 -0.06 24.42 -2.54
C ALA A 660 -1.46 24.65 -1.93
N LEU A 661 -1.56 24.85 -0.62
CA LEU A 661 -2.81 25.24 0.03
C LEU A 661 -3.29 26.63 -0.41
N VAL A 662 -2.37 27.60 -0.53
CA VAL A 662 -2.69 28.93 -1.06
C VAL A 662 -3.13 28.85 -2.52
N LEU A 663 -2.46 28.04 -3.32
CA LEU A 663 -2.78 27.80 -4.73
C LEU A 663 -4.19 27.20 -4.87
N MET A 664 -4.50 26.17 -4.08
CA MET A 664 -5.80 25.51 -4.01
C MET A 664 -6.91 26.51 -3.65
N ASP A 665 -6.73 27.29 -2.58
CA ASP A 665 -7.69 28.30 -2.12
C ASP A 665 -8.01 29.34 -3.19
N VAL A 666 -6.98 29.87 -3.82
CA VAL A 666 -7.11 30.99 -4.75
C VAL A 666 -7.66 30.53 -6.11
N LEU A 667 -7.09 29.47 -6.69
CA LEU A 667 -7.45 29.06 -8.04
C LEU A 667 -8.82 28.38 -8.09
N THR A 668 -9.13 27.48 -7.17
CA THR A 668 -10.43 26.78 -7.21
C THR A 668 -11.58 27.77 -7.11
N LYS A 669 -11.50 28.76 -6.23
CA LYS A 669 -12.52 29.82 -6.10
C LYS A 669 -12.64 30.67 -7.35
N ALA A 670 -11.51 31.15 -7.89
CA ALA A 670 -11.52 32.05 -9.05
C ALA A 670 -12.00 31.36 -10.33
N LEU A 671 -11.57 30.11 -10.57
CA LEU A 671 -11.94 29.33 -11.75
C LEU A 671 -13.41 28.88 -11.67
N ASN A 672 -13.88 28.44 -10.49
CA ASN A 672 -15.29 28.09 -10.30
C ASN A 672 -16.23 29.29 -10.47
N GLN A 673 -15.80 30.51 -10.09
CA GLN A 673 -16.59 31.72 -10.33
C GLN A 673 -16.73 32.08 -11.81
N GLN A 674 -15.84 31.58 -12.67
CA GLN A 674 -15.88 31.77 -14.11
C GLN A 674 -16.48 30.57 -14.85
N ASP A 675 -16.99 29.56 -14.12
CA ASP A 675 -17.49 28.29 -14.66
C ASP A 675 -16.49 27.60 -15.61
N PHE A 676 -15.19 27.68 -15.30
CA PHE A 676 -14.17 27.02 -16.10
C PHE A 676 -13.99 25.55 -15.71
N PRO A 677 -13.88 24.62 -16.68
CA PRO A 677 -13.46 23.26 -16.40
C PRO A 677 -11.97 23.24 -16.08
N PHE A 678 -11.61 22.56 -14.98
CA PHE A 678 -10.22 22.40 -14.56
C PHE A 678 -10.04 21.18 -13.65
N ALA A 679 -8.80 20.68 -13.59
CA ALA A 679 -8.34 19.78 -12.54
C ALA A 679 -7.08 20.37 -11.91
N LEU A 680 -7.11 20.61 -10.59
CA LEU A 680 -5.96 21.09 -9.82
C LEU A 680 -5.49 20.02 -8.85
N THR A 681 -4.33 19.45 -9.14
CA THR A 681 -3.74 18.34 -8.41
C THR A 681 -2.59 18.82 -7.51
N ILE A 682 -2.60 18.40 -6.25
CA ILE A 682 -1.53 18.65 -5.27
C ILE A 682 -1.22 17.38 -4.48
N LEU A 683 -0.02 17.26 -3.90
CA LEU A 683 0.38 16.10 -3.11
C LEU A 683 -0.33 16.05 -1.76
N THR A 684 -0.62 14.84 -1.27
CA THR A 684 -1.30 14.60 0.01
C THR A 684 -0.37 14.53 1.22
N ASP A 685 0.92 14.26 1.00
CA ASP A 685 1.93 14.24 2.05
C ASP A 685 2.76 15.54 2.01
N PRO A 686 2.79 16.34 3.10
CA PRO A 686 3.61 17.56 3.16
C PRO A 686 5.12 17.31 3.00
N GLU A 687 5.62 16.11 3.30
CA GLU A 687 7.04 15.77 3.16
C GLU A 687 7.46 15.50 1.71
N SER A 688 6.51 15.17 0.83
CA SER A 688 6.77 14.88 -0.60
C SER A 688 6.96 16.12 -1.48
N TYR A 689 6.87 17.33 -0.93
CA TYR A 689 6.94 18.60 -1.68
C TYR A 689 8.36 18.99 -2.16
N SER A 690 9.32 18.05 -2.13
CA SER A 690 10.62 18.18 -2.80
C SER A 690 10.54 18.03 -4.33
N ARG A 691 9.40 17.54 -4.85
CA ARG A 691 9.14 17.31 -6.28
C ARG A 691 9.04 18.58 -7.13
N TYR A 692 9.46 18.49 -8.39
CA TYR A 692 9.38 19.59 -9.35
C TYR A 692 7.96 19.79 -9.92
N ASN A 693 7.15 18.75 -9.89
CA ASN A 693 5.75 18.73 -10.32
C ASN A 693 4.79 18.64 -9.12
N SER A 694 5.16 19.21 -7.96
CA SER A 694 4.42 19.07 -6.70
C SER A 694 2.98 19.62 -6.72
N ALA A 695 2.66 20.48 -7.68
CA ALA A 695 1.26 20.74 -8.06
C ALA A 695 1.11 20.88 -9.58
N THR A 696 -0.06 20.51 -10.10
CA THR A 696 -0.39 20.60 -11.54
C THR A 696 -1.81 21.13 -11.74
N LEU A 697 -1.97 22.14 -12.58
CA LEU A 697 -3.27 22.64 -13.03
C LEU A 697 -3.48 22.27 -14.50
N MET A 698 -4.52 21.46 -14.77
CA MET A 698 -4.96 21.14 -16.13
C MET A 698 -6.17 22.00 -16.51
N ILE A 699 -6.10 22.62 -17.68
CA ILE A 699 -7.18 23.45 -18.26
C ILE A 699 -7.28 23.26 -19.77
N GLU A 700 -8.39 23.70 -20.35
CA GLU A 700 -8.48 23.86 -21.80
C GLU A 700 -7.62 25.05 -22.26
N ALA A 701 -6.92 24.88 -23.38
CA ALA A 701 -6.01 25.89 -23.95
C ALA A 701 -6.71 27.22 -24.23
N ALA A 702 -8.01 27.19 -24.55
CA ALA A 702 -8.83 28.38 -24.78
C ALA A 702 -8.92 29.29 -23.53
N HIS A 703 -8.74 28.75 -22.33
CA HIS A 703 -8.81 29.48 -21.07
C HIS A 703 -7.45 30.02 -20.60
N TYR A 704 -6.36 29.73 -21.32
CA TYR A 704 -5.01 30.08 -20.88
C TYR A 704 -4.80 31.56 -20.55
N GLU A 705 -5.25 32.50 -21.39
CA GLU A 705 -5.04 33.93 -21.11
C GLU A 705 -5.80 34.41 -19.85
N ALA A 706 -6.98 33.84 -19.58
CA ALA A 706 -7.73 34.14 -18.37
C ALA A 706 -7.02 33.56 -17.13
N VAL A 707 -6.54 32.32 -17.20
CA VAL A 707 -5.77 31.69 -16.12
C VAL A 707 -4.44 32.40 -15.90
N ARG A 708 -3.77 32.82 -16.97
CA ARG A 708 -2.55 33.63 -16.91
C ARG A 708 -2.79 34.95 -16.15
N ALA A 709 -3.87 35.65 -16.45
CA ALA A 709 -4.24 36.88 -15.73
C ALA A 709 -4.48 36.62 -14.23
N LEU A 710 -5.13 35.51 -13.87
CA LEU A 710 -5.31 35.08 -12.48
C LEU A 710 -3.97 34.77 -11.79
N LEU A 711 -3.08 34.04 -12.47
CA LEU A 711 -1.75 33.74 -11.94
C LEU A 711 -0.92 35.02 -11.74
N CYS A 712 -0.92 35.97 -12.69
CA CYS A 712 -0.27 37.26 -12.52
C CYS A 712 -0.82 38.04 -11.33
N GLN A 713 -2.15 38.03 -11.12
CA GLN A 713 -2.80 38.68 -9.98
C GLN A 713 -2.33 38.11 -8.64
N HIS A 714 -2.03 36.81 -8.58
CA HIS A 714 -1.69 36.11 -7.34
C HIS A 714 -0.21 35.76 -7.20
N LEU A 715 0.63 36.07 -8.18
CA LEU A 715 2.05 35.70 -8.21
C LEU A 715 2.81 36.19 -6.99
N ALA A 716 2.56 37.41 -6.52
CA ALA A 716 3.21 37.97 -5.33
C ALA A 716 2.93 37.16 -4.04
N ARG A 717 1.78 36.48 -3.96
CA ARG A 717 1.43 35.60 -2.84
C ARG A 717 2.06 34.22 -2.98
N LEU A 718 2.25 33.73 -4.21
CA LEU A 718 2.81 32.40 -4.50
C LEU A 718 4.34 32.38 -4.49
N GLN A 719 4.98 33.48 -4.92
CA GLN A 719 6.44 33.58 -5.11
C GLN A 719 7.29 33.13 -3.90
N PRO A 720 6.94 33.44 -2.63
CA PRO A 720 7.71 32.97 -1.47
C PRO A 720 7.72 31.45 -1.29
N HIS A 721 6.78 30.76 -1.93
CA HIS A 721 6.58 29.32 -1.82
C HIS A 721 7.08 28.53 -3.03
N LEU A 722 7.49 29.21 -4.11
CA LEU A 722 7.95 28.59 -5.34
C LEU A 722 9.45 28.30 -5.28
N SER A 723 9.83 27.14 -5.81
CA SER A 723 11.21 26.64 -5.83
C SER A 723 11.66 26.32 -7.25
N HIS A 724 12.95 26.10 -7.43
CA HIS A 724 13.54 25.60 -8.67
C HIS A 724 14.13 24.21 -8.46
N PRO A 725 14.23 23.36 -9.50
CA PRO A 725 13.89 23.56 -10.93
C PRO A 725 12.41 23.32 -11.28
N ILE A 726 12.04 23.45 -12.57
CA ILE A 726 10.73 23.01 -13.12
C ILE A 726 10.91 21.69 -13.91
N PRO A 727 9.84 20.91 -14.16
CA PRO A 727 9.95 19.63 -14.87
C PRO A 727 10.59 19.78 -16.25
N LEU A 728 11.48 18.84 -16.62
CA LEU A 728 12.16 18.85 -17.91
C LEU A 728 11.15 18.90 -19.08
N PHE A 729 11.48 19.67 -20.12
CA PHE A 729 10.68 19.90 -21.33
C PHE A 729 9.47 20.83 -21.19
N THR A 730 9.20 21.36 -20.01
CA THR A 730 8.18 22.41 -19.84
C THR A 730 8.71 23.78 -20.29
N TRP A 731 7.79 24.65 -20.71
CA TRP A 731 8.05 26.05 -21.02
C TRP A 731 8.04 26.89 -19.74
N PRO A 732 9.10 27.65 -19.43
CA PRO A 732 9.16 28.44 -18.20
C PRO A 732 8.23 29.65 -18.27
N LEU A 733 7.20 29.68 -17.42
CA LEU A 733 6.31 30.83 -17.26
C LEU A 733 6.82 31.81 -16.19
N ALA A 734 7.39 31.28 -15.11
CA ALA A 734 8.02 32.03 -14.02
C ALA A 734 8.96 31.08 -13.25
N PRO A 735 9.80 31.58 -12.33
CA PRO A 735 10.49 30.75 -11.34
C PRO A 735 9.55 29.74 -10.66
N GLY A 736 9.85 28.44 -10.80
CA GLY A 736 9.02 27.35 -10.26
C GLY A 736 7.71 27.07 -10.99
N ILE A 737 7.41 27.73 -12.12
CA ILE A 737 6.19 27.50 -12.91
C ILE A 737 6.53 27.13 -14.34
N GLY A 738 6.18 25.91 -14.74
CA GLY A 738 6.35 25.37 -16.09
C GLY A 738 5.00 25.12 -16.79
N LEU A 739 4.99 25.09 -18.12
CA LEU A 739 3.80 24.78 -18.93
C LEU A 739 4.11 23.77 -20.04
N ALA A 740 3.17 22.87 -20.32
CA ALA A 740 3.18 22.04 -21.51
C ALA A 740 1.77 21.83 -22.09
N GLU A 741 1.69 21.56 -23.39
CA GLU A 741 0.45 21.10 -24.02
C GLU A 741 0.19 19.64 -23.64
N SER A 742 -1.02 19.35 -23.18
CA SER A 742 -1.44 17.99 -22.83
C SER A 742 -1.50 17.14 -24.11
N PRO A 743 -0.88 15.94 -24.16
CA PRO A 743 -0.96 15.07 -25.32
C PRO A 743 -2.41 14.72 -25.68
N GLN A 744 -2.69 14.41 -26.95
CA GLN A 744 -4.01 13.89 -27.34
C GLN A 744 -4.23 12.50 -26.72
N GLY A 745 -5.35 12.30 -26.02
CA GLY A 745 -5.69 11.07 -25.30
C GLY A 745 -5.40 11.16 -23.80
N GLN A 746 -5.22 10.00 -23.14
CA GLN A 746 -4.89 9.91 -21.71
C GLN A 746 -3.38 9.68 -21.46
N ASP A 747 -2.52 10.12 -22.39
CA ASP A 747 -1.08 9.94 -22.26
C ASP A 747 -0.49 11.03 -21.35
N ASP A 748 0.25 10.63 -20.32
CA ASP A 748 1.00 11.56 -19.47
C ASP A 748 2.11 12.25 -20.28
N PHE A 749 2.21 13.58 -20.17
CA PHE A 749 3.19 14.39 -20.90
C PHE A 749 4.64 13.99 -20.57
N GLY A 750 4.96 13.89 -19.28
CA GLY A 750 6.30 13.60 -18.78
C GLY A 750 6.76 12.21 -19.23
N LEU A 751 5.96 11.19 -18.94
CA LEU A 751 6.19 9.82 -19.39
C LEU A 751 6.29 9.74 -20.92
N GLY A 752 5.43 10.46 -21.64
CA GLY A 752 5.43 10.53 -23.10
C GLY A 752 6.74 11.07 -23.68
N ARG A 753 7.33 12.10 -23.06
CA ARG A 753 8.63 12.66 -23.49
C ARG A 753 9.80 11.80 -23.03
N CYS A 754 9.78 11.28 -21.80
CA CYS A 754 10.78 10.34 -21.30
C CYS A 754 10.79 9.02 -22.08
N GLN A 755 9.65 8.60 -22.64
CA GLN A 755 9.54 7.42 -23.49
C GLN A 755 10.33 7.58 -24.80
N ILE A 756 10.39 8.80 -25.34
CA ILE A 756 11.18 9.13 -26.53
C ILE A 756 12.67 9.08 -26.18
N LEU A 757 13.06 9.64 -25.02
CA LEU A 757 14.43 9.61 -24.52
C LEU A 757 14.92 8.20 -24.28
N ALA A 758 14.13 7.36 -23.60
CA ALA A 758 14.49 5.97 -23.31
C ALA A 758 14.82 5.20 -24.60
N LYS A 759 13.94 5.31 -25.62
CA LYS A 759 14.17 4.69 -26.93
C LYS A 759 15.41 5.23 -27.64
N ALA A 760 15.69 6.52 -27.52
CA ALA A 760 16.88 7.13 -28.11
C ALA A 760 18.18 6.65 -27.43
N LEU A 761 18.21 6.64 -26.10
CA LEU A 761 19.40 6.26 -25.33
C LEU A 761 19.75 4.77 -25.44
N ILE A 762 18.75 3.90 -25.59
CA ILE A 762 18.96 2.46 -25.79
C ILE A 762 19.57 2.15 -27.17
N LEU A 763 19.26 2.96 -28.18
CA LEU A 763 19.77 2.77 -29.55
C LEU A 763 21.11 3.45 -29.82
N ALA A 764 21.38 4.56 -29.12
CA ALA A 764 22.59 5.35 -29.31
C ALA A 764 23.82 4.69 -28.65
N ASP A 765 25.00 4.96 -29.20
CA ASP A 765 26.24 4.68 -28.47
C ASP A 765 26.40 5.64 -27.26
N ALA A 766 27.36 5.35 -26.38
CA ALA A 766 27.55 6.12 -25.15
C ALA A 766 28.08 7.56 -25.37
N SER A 767 28.44 7.95 -26.60
CA SER A 767 28.96 9.29 -26.86
C SER A 767 27.85 10.36 -26.77
N PRO A 768 28.13 11.53 -26.15
CA PRO A 768 27.14 12.61 -26.06
C PRO A 768 26.58 13.08 -27.41
N GLN A 769 27.41 13.07 -28.46
CA GLN A 769 26.99 13.48 -29.80
C GLN A 769 25.99 12.49 -30.41
N SER A 770 26.27 11.19 -30.33
CA SER A 770 25.41 10.13 -30.85
C SER A 770 24.05 10.13 -30.15
N ARG A 771 24.07 10.23 -28.81
CA ARG A 771 22.85 10.35 -28.00
C ARG A 771 22.01 11.55 -28.38
N ARG A 772 22.64 12.72 -28.54
CA ARG A 772 21.92 13.94 -28.96
C ARG A 772 21.26 13.77 -30.33
N GLN A 773 21.98 13.18 -31.29
CA GLN A 773 21.43 12.94 -32.62
C GLN A 773 20.25 11.95 -32.56
N ALA A 774 20.41 10.83 -31.85
CA ALA A 774 19.35 9.83 -31.69
C ALA A 774 18.09 10.43 -31.05
N ILE A 775 18.25 11.32 -30.06
CA ILE A 775 17.11 12.00 -29.44
C ILE A 775 16.41 12.93 -30.46
N GLN A 776 17.16 13.72 -31.23
CA GLN A 776 16.59 14.58 -32.26
C GLN A 776 15.81 13.76 -33.31
N ASP A 777 16.38 12.63 -33.74
CA ASP A 777 15.74 11.73 -34.70
C ASP A 777 14.44 11.14 -34.13
N LYS A 778 14.44 10.69 -32.86
CA LYS A 778 13.24 10.14 -32.21
C LYS A 778 12.14 11.17 -31.95
N PHE A 779 12.49 12.43 -31.71
CA PHE A 779 11.49 13.52 -31.69
C PHE A 779 10.92 13.77 -33.08
N ALA A 780 11.76 13.81 -34.11
CA ALA A 780 11.34 14.00 -35.50
C ALA A 780 10.43 12.87 -36.01
N GLU A 781 10.70 11.62 -35.65
CA GLU A 781 9.84 10.45 -35.95
C GLU A 781 8.39 10.65 -35.45
N ARG A 782 8.22 11.36 -34.32
CA ARG A 782 6.91 11.70 -33.74
C ARG A 782 6.38 13.06 -34.19
N LYS A 783 7.03 13.71 -35.16
CA LYS A 783 6.71 15.07 -35.64
C LYS A 783 6.74 16.12 -34.52
N LEU A 784 7.57 15.91 -33.51
CA LEU A 784 7.80 16.84 -32.41
C LEU A 784 9.05 17.68 -32.68
N ASN A 785 9.01 18.96 -32.31
CA ASN A 785 10.18 19.82 -32.37
C ASN A 785 10.99 19.69 -31.07
N TRP A 786 12.20 19.13 -31.16
CA TRP A 786 13.12 19.00 -30.03
C TRP A 786 13.48 20.33 -29.34
N GLN A 787 13.40 21.45 -30.06
CA GLN A 787 13.64 22.79 -29.50
C GLN A 787 12.41 23.39 -28.81
N ARG A 788 11.22 22.84 -29.06
CA ARG A 788 9.95 23.26 -28.43
C ARG A 788 9.21 22.02 -27.90
N PRO A 789 9.81 21.25 -26.97
CA PRO A 789 9.29 19.95 -26.57
C PRO A 789 8.00 20.03 -25.73
N HIS A 790 7.67 21.22 -25.21
CA HIS A 790 6.41 21.55 -24.53
C HIS A 790 5.19 21.57 -25.47
N LEU A 791 5.39 21.63 -26.79
CA LEU A 791 4.31 21.66 -27.77
C LEU A 791 3.98 20.26 -28.30
N ASN A 792 2.74 20.11 -28.73
CA ASN A 792 2.27 18.95 -29.47
C ASN A 792 2.64 19.05 -30.97
N PRO A 793 2.58 17.92 -31.71
CA PRO A 793 2.88 17.91 -33.13
C PRO A 793 2.00 18.89 -33.92
N GLY A 794 2.62 19.80 -34.66
CA GLY A 794 1.92 20.80 -35.47
C GLY A 794 1.36 22.00 -34.71
N SER A 795 1.59 22.11 -33.40
CA SER A 795 1.27 23.33 -32.64
C SER A 795 2.33 24.40 -32.89
N ASP A 796 1.87 25.63 -33.17
CA ASP A 796 2.67 26.84 -33.25
C ASP A 796 2.34 27.83 -32.12
N SER A 797 1.59 27.38 -31.10
CA SER A 797 1.14 28.18 -29.97
C SER A 797 2.27 28.96 -29.30
N HIS A 798 1.94 30.14 -28.78
CA HIS A 798 2.86 30.98 -28.03
C HIS A 798 2.27 31.29 -26.66
N TYR A 799 3.00 30.95 -25.59
CA TYR A 799 2.57 31.10 -24.20
C TYR A 799 3.40 32.22 -23.53
N PRO A 800 2.87 33.46 -23.38
CA PRO A 800 3.62 34.55 -22.76
C PRO A 800 3.90 34.27 -21.26
N PRO A 801 5.11 34.55 -20.75
CA PRO A 801 5.45 34.45 -19.32
C PRO A 801 4.54 35.29 -18.39
N LEU A 802 4.63 35.01 -17.08
CA LEU A 802 3.85 35.65 -16.00
C LEU A 802 4.46 36.96 -15.49
#